data_AF-A0A081BGF0-F1
#
_entry.id   AF-A0A081BGF0-F1
#
_cell.length_a   1.000
_cell.length_b   1.000
_cell.length_c   1.000
_cell.angle_alpha   90.00
_cell.angle_beta   90.00
_cell.angle_gamma   90.00
#
_symmetry.space_group_name_H-M   'P 1'
#
loop_
_entity.id
_entity.type
_entity.pdbx_description
1 polymer ?
#
loop_
_entity_poly.entity_id
_entity_poly.type
_entity_poly.pdbx_seq_one_letter_code
_entity_poly.pdbx_strand_id
1 'polypeptide(L)'
;MAAASFLLFALTWALGGGLFLYAHDVIAYVLLAVSLVIVVAPTLFGNHPNWQWTGLATSILLAVISIGIGLYSPEASKYSTQQVQSGSASQWAKNYYDQVDQYLKQSSTNFYRTTTAKGYYNYKTVNNNMPMLLGVHNIGAYYSVQDGKVLEFSESVANQQAAMNDPIRSADHRTTLENLLGVKYMFMRIDQTKQQSVPYGFKYIKKQNGHVRGFRDKKARGLGNNTGTVLLKNNNALPLAYVQTHQVSEQSYDNMTPWAREQSMTFGAVTETPASGVRKAAVKDNSRTVDYSVENLSHPLMTADQVVSYRSRNNFDGTISKTNTSEPASSYQTFTPKVEKDQRYGTGVYPISKTLQSALDKNRSIYEDNATDNETGLKSITSDASGNTMVYKLNFNQPMQAKNTELYLDLDGITTTVPTKQDVLSQDWYKSVFRDETRSKFNILQDVRKATLYPNEAGYTLTAETHDNSNNSVQLGITNMSDYEKKTHTLINLGYSAKNRNSVILRFSGVTSIHFKSAKIVAVPFGQSYTNRLQRLKKTKLNNLKIQNDKVTGQTHTTRAGVLTTSIPYNDGWRLKVDGKEQATQVVNKGFVGASVSAGKHNIELTYQTPGLTLGKVATVIGIIGLILSSLIFSGFVKNQKQPRRH
;
A
#
# COMPACT_ATOMS: atom_id res chain seq x y z
N MET A 1 8.96 46.76 -2.85
CA MET A 1 9.59 45.49 -2.39
C MET A 1 9.24 45.18 -0.94
N ALA A 2 9.57 46.06 0.02
CA ALA A 2 9.21 45.96 1.45
C ALA A 2 7.74 45.56 1.72
N ALA A 3 6.78 46.33 1.19
CA ALA A 3 5.35 46.06 1.37
C ALA A 3 4.93 44.67 0.81
N ALA A 4 5.52 44.24 -0.30
CA ALA A 4 5.26 42.92 -0.87
C ALA A 4 5.81 41.80 0.02
N SER A 5 6.98 41.99 0.65
CA SER A 5 7.55 41.02 1.60
C SER A 5 6.70 40.87 2.87
N PHE A 6 6.22 41.98 3.44
CA PHE A 6 5.32 41.94 4.60
C PHE A 6 3.95 41.33 4.24
N LEU A 7 3.41 41.64 3.06
CA LEU A 7 2.17 41.04 2.58
C LEU A 7 2.33 39.52 2.39
N LEU A 8 3.42 39.07 1.77
CA LEU A 8 3.71 37.65 1.61
C LEU A 8 3.88 36.94 2.95
N PHE A 9 4.57 37.57 3.92
CA PHE A 9 4.69 37.05 5.28
C PHE A 9 3.31 36.91 5.95
N ALA A 10 2.47 37.95 5.91
CA ALA A 10 1.16 37.93 6.53
C ALA A 10 0.25 36.86 5.89
N LEU A 11 0.28 36.73 4.56
CA LEU A 11 -0.47 35.72 3.82
C LEU A 11 0.03 34.31 4.15
N THR A 12 1.34 34.08 4.17
CA THR A 12 1.91 32.76 4.51
C THR A 12 1.62 32.36 5.95
N TRP A 13 1.68 33.30 6.90
CA TRP A 13 1.30 33.05 8.29
C TRP A 13 -0.19 32.71 8.40
N ALA A 14 -1.08 33.54 7.84
CA ALA A 14 -2.52 33.34 7.89
C ALA A 14 -2.95 32.01 7.22
N LEU A 15 -2.39 31.69 6.05
CA LEU A 15 -2.67 30.45 5.34
C LEU A 15 -2.01 29.23 5.99
N GLY A 16 -0.79 29.36 6.53
CA GLY A 16 -0.07 28.26 7.19
C GLY A 16 -0.73 27.76 8.48
N GLY A 17 -1.50 28.61 9.14
CA GLY A 17 -2.20 28.25 10.38
C GLY A 17 -2.34 29.39 11.37
N GLY A 18 -1.68 30.52 11.16
CA GLY A 18 -1.80 31.70 12.01
C GLY A 18 -1.57 31.36 13.48
N LEU A 19 -2.55 31.67 14.31
CA LEU A 19 -2.57 31.36 15.76
C LEU A 19 -2.97 29.91 16.07
N PHE A 20 -3.32 29.09 15.09
CA PHE A 20 -3.61 27.66 15.24
C PHE A 20 -2.35 26.78 15.23
N LEU A 21 -1.18 27.36 15.01
CA LEU A 21 0.10 26.66 15.06
C LEU A 21 0.54 26.40 16.51
N TYR A 22 1.54 25.55 16.70
CA TYR A 22 2.13 25.38 18.02
C TYR A 22 2.78 26.70 18.47
N ALA A 23 2.85 26.94 19.78
CA ALA A 23 3.37 28.21 20.31
C ALA A 23 4.79 28.53 19.79
N HIS A 24 5.66 27.52 19.66
CA HIS A 24 7.01 27.70 19.13
C HIS A 24 7.05 28.09 17.65
N ASP A 25 6.09 27.61 16.84
CA ASP A 25 5.94 28.01 15.44
C ASP A 25 5.49 29.48 15.37
N VAL A 26 4.51 29.87 16.19
CA VAL A 26 4.04 31.26 16.28
C VAL A 26 5.20 32.18 16.67
N ILE A 27 5.99 31.81 17.68
CA ILE A 27 7.19 32.55 18.09
C ILE A 27 8.20 32.65 16.94
N ALA A 28 8.43 31.57 16.19
CA ALA A 28 9.33 31.59 15.03
C ALA A 28 8.82 32.57 13.94
N TYR A 29 7.52 32.60 13.66
CA TYR A 29 6.92 33.58 12.74
C TYR A 29 7.08 35.02 13.26
N VAL A 30 6.87 35.27 14.56
CA VAL A 30 7.08 36.60 15.17
C VAL A 30 8.54 37.02 15.02
N LEU A 31 9.50 36.13 15.30
CA LEU A 31 10.93 36.42 15.15
C LEU A 31 11.34 36.63 13.69
N LEU A 32 10.70 35.94 12.75
CA LEU A 32 10.87 36.19 11.32
C LEU A 32 10.33 37.57 10.92
N ALA A 33 9.17 37.99 11.45
CA ALA A 33 8.63 39.33 11.23
C ALA A 33 9.56 40.42 11.80
N VAL A 34 10.09 40.21 13.01
CA VAL A 34 11.10 41.10 13.62
C VAL A 34 12.35 41.18 12.74
N SER A 35 12.85 40.04 12.25
CA SER A 35 14.01 39.99 11.35
C SER A 35 13.75 40.78 10.06
N LEU A 36 12.54 40.66 9.48
CA LEU A 36 12.14 41.41 8.30
C LEU A 36 12.11 42.92 8.58
N VAL A 37 11.60 43.36 9.74
CA VAL A 37 11.63 44.77 10.15
C VAL A 37 13.08 45.28 10.28
N ILE A 38 13.96 44.50 10.91
CA ILE A 38 15.38 44.86 11.07
C ILE A 38 16.08 45.02 9.73
N VAL A 39 15.77 44.18 8.74
CA VAL A 39 16.35 44.28 7.39
C VAL A 39 15.76 45.47 6.61
N VAL A 40 14.44 45.65 6.67
CA VAL A 40 13.71 46.58 5.81
C VAL A 40 13.73 48.03 6.33
N ALA A 41 13.58 48.26 7.64
CA ALA A 41 13.46 49.61 8.17
C ALA A 41 14.67 50.51 7.84
N PRO A 42 15.93 50.05 7.98
CA PRO A 42 17.13 50.80 7.56
C PRO A 42 17.12 51.24 6.10
N THR A 43 16.60 50.39 5.20
CA THR A 43 16.47 50.71 3.77
C THR A 43 15.37 51.73 3.47
N LEU A 44 14.33 51.81 4.29
CA LEU A 44 13.24 52.78 4.14
C LEU A 44 13.60 54.16 4.69
N PHE A 45 14.48 54.23 5.69
CA PHE A 45 14.85 55.48 6.37
C PHE A 45 16.28 55.97 6.05
N GLY A 46 16.99 55.30 5.14
CA GLY A 46 18.29 55.74 4.63
C GLY A 46 19.43 55.70 5.65
N ASN A 47 19.29 54.91 6.72
CA ASN A 47 20.27 54.84 7.81
C ASN A 47 20.60 53.37 8.09
N HIS A 48 21.88 52.99 8.04
CA HIS A 48 22.38 51.63 8.23
C HIS A 48 23.15 51.50 9.56
N PRO A 49 22.45 51.42 10.69
CA PRO A 49 23.11 51.43 11.99
C PRO A 49 23.78 50.08 12.30
N ASN A 50 24.92 50.12 12.99
CA ASN A 50 25.71 48.93 13.35
C ASN A 50 24.94 47.91 14.22
N TRP A 51 23.89 48.36 14.94
CA TRP A 51 23.03 47.45 15.71
C TRP A 51 22.22 46.49 14.83
N GLN A 52 22.03 46.80 13.54
CA GLN A 52 21.22 46.00 12.61
C GLN A 52 21.75 44.56 12.50
N TRP A 53 23.05 44.38 12.37
CA TRP A 53 23.67 43.05 12.27
C TRP A 53 23.57 42.27 13.58
N THR A 54 23.74 42.95 14.72
CA THR A 54 23.61 42.34 16.04
C THR A 54 22.15 41.94 16.32
N GLY A 55 21.20 42.80 15.97
CA GLY A 55 19.77 42.54 16.07
C GLY A 55 19.33 41.38 15.18
N LEU A 56 19.81 41.35 13.94
CA LEU A 56 19.52 40.26 12.99
C LEU A 56 20.13 38.93 13.46
N ALA A 57 21.38 38.93 13.92
CA ALA A 57 22.01 37.73 14.48
C ALA A 57 21.25 37.22 15.71
N THR A 58 20.80 38.11 16.58
CA THR A 58 20.01 37.78 17.77
C THR A 58 18.64 37.20 17.40
N SER A 59 17.91 37.83 16.49
CA SER A 59 16.58 37.36 16.07
C SER A 59 16.66 36.00 15.37
N ILE A 60 17.66 35.77 14.52
CA ILE A 60 17.93 34.49 13.88
C ILE A 60 18.29 33.44 14.92
N LEU A 61 19.19 33.75 15.87
CA LEU A 61 19.58 32.81 16.92
C LEU A 61 18.37 32.38 17.76
N LEU A 62 17.53 33.33 18.18
CA LEU A 62 16.30 33.05 18.92
C LEU A 62 15.32 32.22 18.08
N ALA A 63 15.23 32.47 16.76
CA ALA A 63 14.38 31.70 15.87
C ALA A 63 14.87 30.24 15.77
N VAL A 64 16.19 30.04 15.63
CA VAL A 64 16.82 28.71 15.64
C VAL A 64 16.58 27.99 16.96
N ILE A 65 16.70 28.68 18.10
CA ILE A 65 16.41 28.11 19.42
C ILE A 65 14.93 27.71 19.51
N SER A 66 14.00 28.57 19.08
CA SER A 66 12.56 28.29 19.08
C SER A 66 12.22 27.06 18.22
N ILE A 67 12.80 26.97 17.02
CA ILE A 67 12.65 25.80 16.14
C ILE A 67 13.27 24.55 16.77
N GLY A 68 14.45 24.67 17.37
CA GLY A 68 15.12 23.57 18.08
C GLY A 68 14.27 23.03 19.24
N ILE A 69 13.72 23.91 20.07
CA ILE A 69 12.76 23.53 21.13
C ILE A 69 11.56 22.83 20.50
N GLY A 70 10.99 23.38 19.43
CA GLY A 70 9.89 22.78 18.68
C GLY A 70 10.18 21.36 18.20
N LEU A 71 11.34 21.11 17.61
CA LEU A 71 11.69 19.81 17.06
C LEU A 71 12.03 18.76 18.14
N TYR A 72 12.66 19.18 19.24
CA TYR A 72 13.30 18.26 20.19
C TYR A 72 12.63 18.20 21.58
N SER A 73 11.87 19.21 22.02
CA SER A 73 11.13 19.15 23.30
C SER A 73 9.76 18.48 23.12
N PRO A 74 9.47 17.40 23.86
CA PRO A 74 8.15 16.75 23.82
C PRO A 74 7.03 17.61 24.44
N GLU A 75 7.37 18.62 25.24
CA GLU A 75 6.43 19.59 25.80
C GLU A 75 6.04 20.68 24.78
N ALA A 76 6.94 21.00 23.84
CA ALA A 76 6.74 22.05 22.85
C ALA A 76 6.03 21.58 21.57
N SER A 77 6.21 20.31 21.19
CA SER A 77 5.53 19.69 20.05
C SER A 77 5.49 18.17 20.14
N LYS A 78 4.77 17.55 19.19
CA LYS A 78 4.72 16.10 19.05
C LYS A 78 5.88 15.52 18.21
N TYR A 79 6.75 16.33 17.61
CA TYR A 79 7.77 15.84 16.67
C TYR A 79 8.73 14.82 17.30
N SER A 80 9.27 15.12 18.47
CA SER A 80 10.17 14.20 19.19
C SER A 80 9.46 12.91 19.61
N THR A 81 8.17 12.99 19.98
CA THR A 81 7.35 11.82 20.36
C THR A 81 7.04 10.88 19.19
N GLN A 82 7.21 11.34 17.94
CA GLN A 82 7.04 10.52 16.74
C GLN A 82 8.33 9.76 16.36
N GLN A 83 9.46 10.06 17.00
CA GLN A 83 10.71 9.34 16.74
C GLN A 83 10.73 7.98 17.43
N VAL A 84 11.43 7.02 16.82
CA VAL A 84 11.70 5.74 17.46
C VAL A 84 12.76 5.90 18.54
N GLN A 85 12.64 5.12 19.61
CA GLN A 85 13.60 5.18 20.69
C GLN A 85 14.97 4.66 20.26
N SER A 86 16.03 5.23 20.85
CA SER A 86 17.42 4.82 20.58
C SER A 86 17.60 3.31 20.69
N GLY A 87 18.34 2.73 19.74
CA GLY A 87 18.58 1.29 19.63
C GLY A 87 17.42 0.44 19.09
N SER A 88 16.17 0.93 19.15
CA SER A 88 14.99 0.15 18.76
C SER A 88 14.99 -0.20 17.27
N ALA A 89 15.37 0.74 16.41
CA ALA A 89 15.45 0.50 14.97
C ALA A 89 16.48 -0.60 14.61
N SER A 90 17.68 -0.56 15.20
CA SER A 90 18.72 -1.56 14.96
C SER A 90 18.34 -2.94 15.51
N GLN A 91 17.70 -2.98 16.68
CA GLN A 91 17.18 -4.22 17.26
C GLN A 91 16.05 -4.80 16.39
N TRP A 92 15.12 -3.95 15.96
CA TRP A 92 14.02 -4.35 15.07
C TRP A 92 14.53 -4.86 13.73
N ALA A 93 15.51 -4.19 13.11
CA ALA A 93 16.11 -4.64 11.87
C ALA A 93 16.73 -6.04 12.00
N LYS A 94 17.45 -6.32 13.09
CA LYS A 94 18.01 -7.66 13.37
C LYS A 94 16.94 -8.72 13.67
N ASN A 95 15.82 -8.30 14.27
CA ASN A 95 14.77 -9.18 14.77
C ASN A 95 13.50 -9.16 13.90
N TYR A 96 13.57 -8.62 12.69
CA TYR A 96 12.38 -8.35 11.87
C TYR A 96 11.53 -9.61 11.61
N TYR A 97 12.17 -10.78 11.53
CA TYR A 97 11.50 -12.08 11.40
C TYR A 97 11.50 -12.91 12.69
N ASP A 98 11.64 -12.29 13.86
CA ASP A 98 11.87 -12.98 15.13
C ASP A 98 13.06 -13.97 15.09
N GLN A 99 14.04 -13.68 14.24
CA GLN A 99 15.19 -14.54 13.91
C GLN A 99 14.83 -15.88 13.23
N VAL A 100 13.58 -16.03 12.76
CA VAL A 100 13.14 -17.21 11.99
C VAL A 100 13.83 -17.28 10.62
N ASP A 101 14.27 -16.16 10.08
CA ASP A 101 15.12 -16.08 8.90
C ASP A 101 16.46 -16.82 9.08
N GLN A 102 17.07 -16.73 10.28
CA GLN A 102 18.31 -17.44 10.60
C GLN A 102 18.09 -18.94 10.67
N TYR A 103 16.98 -19.38 11.29
CA TYR A 103 16.56 -20.78 11.29
C TYR A 103 16.36 -21.31 9.86
N LEU A 104 15.79 -20.50 8.96
CA LEU A 104 15.62 -20.89 7.55
C LEU A 104 16.94 -21.05 6.81
N LYS A 105 17.88 -20.10 6.99
CA LYS A 105 19.22 -20.17 6.37
C LYS A 105 20.00 -21.39 6.79
N GLN A 106 19.89 -21.80 8.05
CA GLN A 106 20.56 -22.99 8.58
C GLN A 106 19.91 -24.30 8.08
N SER A 107 18.61 -24.28 7.78
CA SER A 107 17.85 -25.49 7.43
C SER A 107 17.65 -25.72 5.93
N SER A 108 18.00 -24.76 5.08
CA SER A 108 17.78 -24.82 3.62
C SER A 108 19.09 -24.60 2.86
N THR A 109 19.50 -25.60 2.08
CA THR A 109 20.74 -25.55 1.26
C THR A 109 20.52 -25.02 -0.15
N ASN A 110 19.28 -25.02 -0.64
CA ASN A 110 18.91 -24.54 -1.97
C ASN A 110 18.28 -23.16 -1.90
N PHE A 111 18.36 -22.40 -2.98
CA PHE A 111 17.65 -21.13 -3.12
C PHE A 111 16.14 -21.28 -2.87
N TYR A 112 15.56 -20.30 -2.18
CA TYR A 112 14.14 -20.18 -1.92
C TYR A 112 13.74 -18.71 -1.88
N ARG A 113 12.51 -18.41 -2.30
CA ARG A 113 11.87 -17.11 -2.08
C ARG A 113 10.92 -17.17 -0.90
N THR A 114 10.64 -16.00 -0.33
CA THR A 114 9.78 -15.84 0.84
C THR A 114 8.73 -14.75 0.64
N THR A 115 7.74 -14.71 1.52
CA THR A 115 6.78 -13.63 1.64
C THR A 115 6.43 -13.41 3.12
N THR A 116 5.70 -12.34 3.42
CA THR A 116 5.05 -12.14 4.72
C THR A 116 3.55 -12.25 4.54
N ALA A 117 2.84 -12.84 5.51
CA ALA A 117 1.39 -12.78 5.54
C ALA A 117 0.91 -11.33 5.65
N LYS A 118 -0.31 -11.06 5.16
CA LYS A 118 -0.95 -9.76 5.36
C LYS A 118 -0.95 -9.39 6.84
N GLY A 119 -0.65 -8.13 7.20
CA GLY A 119 -0.67 -7.68 8.59
C GLY A 119 0.45 -8.26 9.48
N TYR A 120 1.51 -8.81 8.89
CA TYR A 120 2.68 -9.28 9.65
C TYR A 120 3.24 -8.20 10.59
N TYR A 121 3.16 -6.93 10.19
CA TYR A 121 3.30 -5.77 11.08
C TYR A 121 2.02 -4.93 11.07
N ASN A 122 1.58 -4.51 12.26
CA ASN A 122 0.29 -3.83 12.49
C ASN A 122 0.31 -2.30 12.30
N TYR A 123 1.47 -1.73 11.98
CA TYR A 123 1.65 -0.30 11.83
C TYR A 123 2.47 -0.04 10.56
N LYS A 124 2.30 1.14 9.97
CA LYS A 124 3.09 1.54 8.79
C LYS A 124 4.56 1.63 9.19
N THR A 125 5.42 0.94 8.45
CA THR A 125 6.88 0.90 8.69
C THR A 125 7.65 1.06 7.39
N VAL A 126 8.93 1.45 7.49
CA VAL A 126 9.89 1.49 6.37
C VAL A 126 10.55 0.11 6.11
N ASN A 127 9.76 -0.96 6.20
CA ASN A 127 10.26 -2.34 6.21
C ASN A 127 10.65 -2.90 4.83
N ASN A 128 10.38 -2.20 3.73
CA ASN A 128 10.56 -2.72 2.37
C ASN A 128 11.97 -3.28 2.10
N ASN A 129 12.99 -2.70 2.73
CA ASN A 129 14.39 -3.12 2.53
C ASN A 129 14.91 -4.15 3.56
N MET A 130 14.09 -4.54 4.55
CA MET A 130 14.49 -5.52 5.57
C MET A 130 14.89 -6.88 4.98
N PRO A 131 14.18 -7.45 3.98
CA PRO A 131 14.60 -8.69 3.37
C PRO A 131 16.00 -8.60 2.74
N MET A 132 16.30 -7.50 2.05
CA MET A 132 17.62 -7.26 1.46
C MET A 132 18.72 -7.18 2.54
N LEU A 133 18.50 -6.38 3.58
CA LEU A 133 19.43 -6.25 4.71
C LEU A 133 19.69 -7.59 5.40
N LEU A 134 18.65 -8.40 5.56
CA LEU A 134 18.73 -9.70 6.22
C LEU A 134 19.11 -10.83 5.26
N GLY A 135 19.37 -10.60 3.98
CA GLY A 135 19.67 -11.68 3.02
C GLY A 135 18.55 -12.72 2.93
N VAL A 136 17.30 -12.27 2.97
CA VAL A 136 16.09 -13.07 2.80
C VAL A 136 15.46 -12.69 1.46
N HIS A 137 15.25 -13.67 0.59
CA HIS A 137 14.79 -13.41 -0.78
C HIS A 137 13.26 -13.24 -0.82
N ASN A 138 12.73 -12.13 -0.30
CA ASN A 138 11.31 -11.80 -0.46
C ASN A 138 10.98 -11.54 -1.94
N ILE A 139 9.71 -11.65 -2.33
CA ILE A 139 9.24 -11.32 -3.69
C ILE A 139 8.98 -9.83 -3.92
N GLY A 140 9.03 -9.03 -2.85
CA GLY A 140 8.88 -7.58 -2.88
C GLY A 140 9.88 -6.94 -3.83
N ALA A 141 9.37 -6.06 -4.69
CA ALA A 141 10.11 -5.35 -5.72
C ALA A 141 9.91 -3.85 -5.49
N TYR A 142 10.93 -3.20 -4.93
CA TYR A 142 10.93 -1.78 -4.59
C TYR A 142 12.13 -1.12 -5.27
N TYR A 143 11.91 -0.23 -6.25
CA TYR A 143 12.84 0.82 -6.71
C TYR A 143 12.45 1.38 -8.10
N SER A 144 12.68 2.67 -8.30
CA SER A 144 12.48 3.37 -9.59
C SER A 144 13.49 3.04 -10.70
N VAL A 145 14.49 2.17 -10.46
CA VAL A 145 15.46 1.72 -11.48
C VAL A 145 15.12 0.36 -12.09
N GLN A 146 14.03 -0.27 -11.63
CA GLN A 146 13.53 -1.49 -12.24
C GLN A 146 12.87 -1.17 -13.57
N ASP A 147 12.92 -2.14 -14.49
CA ASP A 147 12.23 -2.04 -15.77
C ASP A 147 10.70 -2.02 -15.56
N GLY A 148 10.00 -1.25 -16.40
CA GLY A 148 8.53 -1.12 -16.34
C GLY A 148 7.80 -2.46 -16.52
N LYS A 149 8.45 -3.48 -17.08
CA LYS A 149 7.89 -4.82 -17.30
C LYS A 149 7.36 -5.50 -16.03
N VAL A 150 7.96 -5.25 -14.86
CA VAL A 150 7.44 -5.82 -13.59
C VAL A 150 6.09 -5.19 -13.22
N LEU A 151 5.93 -3.89 -13.44
CA LEU A 151 4.67 -3.18 -13.25
C LEU A 151 3.63 -3.64 -14.27
N GLU A 152 4.01 -3.76 -15.55
CA GLU A 152 3.14 -4.30 -16.60
C GLU A 152 2.61 -5.70 -16.25
N PHE A 153 3.47 -6.59 -15.71
CA PHE A 153 3.04 -7.90 -15.21
C PHE A 153 1.98 -7.76 -14.12
N SER A 154 2.25 -6.97 -13.09
CA SER A 154 1.35 -6.75 -11.96
C SER A 154 -0.01 -6.16 -12.39
N GLU A 155 0.01 -5.13 -13.25
CA GLU A 155 -1.19 -4.50 -13.79
C GLU A 155 -1.99 -5.47 -14.67
N SER A 156 -1.30 -6.26 -15.50
CA SER A 156 -1.97 -7.21 -16.39
C SER A 156 -2.78 -8.28 -15.66
N VAL A 157 -2.41 -8.63 -14.43
CA VAL A 157 -3.16 -9.56 -13.57
C VAL A 157 -4.03 -8.85 -12.53
N ALA A 158 -4.16 -7.52 -12.60
CA ALA A 158 -4.87 -6.68 -11.62
C ALA A 158 -4.40 -6.93 -10.17
N ASN A 159 -3.08 -7.04 -9.97
CA ASN A 159 -2.51 -7.10 -8.62
C ASN A 159 -2.79 -5.79 -7.89
N GLN A 160 -3.74 -5.81 -6.94
CA GLN A 160 -4.18 -4.61 -6.21
C GLN A 160 -3.02 -3.87 -5.53
N GLN A 161 -1.99 -4.59 -5.11
CA GLN A 161 -0.85 -4.05 -4.35
C GLN A 161 0.17 -3.30 -5.21
N ALA A 162 0.02 -3.32 -6.53
CA ALA A 162 0.92 -2.65 -7.46
C ALA A 162 0.84 -1.12 -7.29
N ALA A 163 2.01 -0.49 -7.32
CA ALA A 163 2.20 0.96 -7.40
C ALA A 163 3.51 1.23 -8.17
N MET A 164 3.66 2.41 -8.77
CA MET A 164 4.86 2.78 -9.52
C MET A 164 6.19 2.57 -8.75
N ASN A 165 6.22 2.83 -7.44
CA ASN A 165 7.43 2.66 -6.62
C ASN A 165 7.58 1.26 -5.99
N ASP A 166 6.53 0.45 -6.02
CA ASP A 166 6.46 -0.89 -5.41
C ASP A 166 5.62 -1.82 -6.30
N PRO A 167 6.11 -2.19 -7.51
CA PRO A 167 5.31 -2.94 -8.48
C PRO A 167 4.79 -4.28 -7.96
N ILE A 168 5.52 -4.92 -7.03
CA ILE A 168 5.09 -6.16 -6.38
C ILE A 168 5.42 -6.07 -4.89
N ARG A 169 4.42 -6.24 -4.03
CA ARG A 169 4.61 -6.47 -2.59
C ARG A 169 4.60 -7.96 -2.25
N SER A 170 3.45 -8.48 -1.86
CA SER A 170 3.22 -9.90 -1.55
C SER A 170 2.33 -10.57 -2.60
N ALA A 171 2.26 -10.00 -3.80
CA ALA A 171 1.40 -10.43 -4.91
C ALA A 171 -0.07 -10.66 -4.49
N ASP A 172 -0.58 -9.76 -3.66
CA ASP A 172 -1.92 -9.80 -3.05
C ASP A 172 -2.26 -11.12 -2.36
N HIS A 173 -1.23 -11.87 -1.92
CA HIS A 173 -1.35 -13.21 -1.34
C HIS A 173 -2.16 -14.17 -2.22
N ARG A 174 -2.06 -14.03 -3.54
CA ARG A 174 -2.78 -14.87 -4.50
C ARG A 174 -2.04 -16.17 -4.72
N THR A 175 -2.76 -17.27 -4.64
CA THR A 175 -2.19 -18.63 -4.74
C THR A 175 -1.32 -18.79 -5.99
N THR A 176 -1.81 -18.35 -7.15
CA THR A 176 -1.07 -18.57 -8.40
C THR A 176 0.12 -17.65 -8.56
N LEU A 177 0.00 -16.36 -8.23
CA LEU A 177 1.13 -15.44 -8.29
C LEU A 177 2.25 -15.85 -7.34
N GLU A 178 1.94 -16.21 -6.09
CA GLU A 178 2.97 -16.65 -5.14
C GLU A 178 3.67 -17.94 -5.61
N ASN A 179 2.94 -18.86 -6.28
CA ASN A 179 3.54 -20.06 -6.87
C ASN A 179 4.44 -19.74 -8.07
N LEU A 180 4.01 -18.86 -8.98
CA LEU A 180 4.78 -18.41 -10.15
C LEU A 180 6.06 -17.68 -9.75
N LEU A 181 5.95 -16.83 -8.72
CA LEU A 181 7.08 -16.11 -8.11
C LEU A 181 7.89 -17.00 -7.14
N GLY A 182 7.63 -18.31 -7.08
CA GLY A 182 8.46 -19.26 -6.35
C GLY A 182 8.48 -19.10 -4.82
N VAL A 183 7.44 -18.49 -4.22
CA VAL A 183 7.34 -18.29 -2.78
C VAL A 183 7.26 -19.63 -2.06
N LYS A 184 8.36 -20.00 -1.41
CA LYS A 184 8.51 -21.27 -0.70
C LYS A 184 8.07 -21.18 0.75
N TYR A 185 8.32 -20.04 1.39
CA TYR A 185 8.05 -19.84 2.81
C TYR A 185 7.31 -18.54 3.07
N MET A 186 6.37 -18.56 4.01
CA MET A 186 5.63 -17.37 4.46
C MET A 186 5.82 -17.19 5.96
N PHE A 187 6.28 -16.00 6.36
CA PHE A 187 6.31 -15.58 7.76
C PHE A 187 4.95 -15.00 8.14
N MET A 188 4.37 -15.47 9.23
CA MET A 188 3.05 -15.03 9.70
C MET A 188 3.09 -14.89 11.22
N ARG A 189 2.23 -14.04 11.80
CA ARG A 189 2.13 -13.95 13.25
C ARG A 189 1.43 -15.15 13.87
N ILE A 190 1.73 -15.40 15.14
CA ILE A 190 1.12 -16.50 15.89
C ILE A 190 -0.40 -16.32 16.03
N ASP A 191 -0.89 -15.12 16.31
CA ASP A 191 -2.30 -14.84 16.53
C ASP A 191 -3.16 -14.89 15.25
N GLN A 192 -2.54 -14.73 14.09
CA GLN A 192 -3.21 -14.84 12.78
C GLN A 192 -3.60 -16.28 12.42
N THR A 193 -3.02 -17.29 13.09
CA THR A 193 -3.19 -18.73 12.73
C THR A 193 -4.63 -19.23 12.71
N LYS A 194 -5.54 -18.53 13.40
CA LYS A 194 -6.97 -18.87 13.47
C LYS A 194 -7.88 -17.86 12.77
N GLN A 195 -7.36 -16.71 12.37
CA GLN A 195 -8.16 -15.57 11.90
C GLN A 195 -7.98 -15.29 10.41
N GLN A 196 -6.86 -15.72 9.83
CA GLN A 196 -6.50 -15.40 8.46
C GLN A 196 -6.32 -16.66 7.61
N SER A 197 -6.98 -16.65 6.46
CA SER A 197 -6.80 -17.64 5.41
C SER A 197 -5.40 -17.52 4.80
N VAL A 198 -4.91 -18.65 4.27
CA VAL A 198 -3.60 -18.71 3.63
C VAL A 198 -3.75 -19.27 2.22
N PRO A 199 -2.86 -18.90 1.29
CA PRO A 199 -2.99 -19.34 -0.10
C PRO A 199 -2.91 -20.86 -0.21
N TYR A 200 -3.56 -21.43 -1.22
CA TYR A 200 -3.62 -22.88 -1.38
C TYR A 200 -2.23 -23.47 -1.64
N GLY A 201 -1.87 -24.49 -0.84
CA GLY A 201 -0.58 -25.19 -0.92
C GLY A 201 0.39 -24.83 0.22
N PHE A 202 0.12 -23.75 0.97
CA PHE A 202 0.85 -23.45 2.20
C PHE A 202 0.39 -24.35 3.34
N LYS A 203 1.36 -24.85 4.11
CA LYS A 203 1.14 -25.65 5.31
C LYS A 203 2.02 -25.15 6.44
N TYR A 204 1.47 -25.05 7.64
CA TYR A 204 2.25 -24.73 8.84
C TYR A 204 3.37 -25.73 9.06
N ILE A 205 4.56 -25.24 9.36
CA ILE A 205 5.65 -26.08 9.87
C ILE A 205 5.29 -26.49 11.30
N LYS A 206 5.35 -27.79 11.56
CA LYS A 206 4.97 -28.39 12.83
C LYS A 206 6.18 -28.85 13.63
N LYS A 207 6.02 -28.96 14.94
CA LYS A 207 6.94 -29.68 15.84
C LYS A 207 6.73 -31.19 15.68
N GLN A 208 7.61 -32.00 16.27
CA GLN A 208 7.50 -33.48 16.23
C GLN A 208 6.17 -33.99 16.81
N ASN A 209 5.62 -33.28 17.81
CA ASN A 209 4.32 -33.58 18.41
C ASN A 209 3.11 -33.09 17.58
N GLY A 210 3.30 -32.64 16.34
CA GLY A 210 2.21 -32.26 15.43
C GLY A 210 1.61 -30.85 15.62
N HIS A 211 1.97 -30.14 16.69
CA HIS A 211 1.55 -28.75 16.90
C HIS A 211 2.30 -27.77 15.99
N VAL A 212 1.67 -26.65 15.63
CA VAL A 212 2.31 -25.57 14.87
C VAL A 212 3.54 -25.06 15.63
N ARG A 213 4.66 -24.92 14.92
CA ARG A 213 5.89 -24.37 15.49
C ARG A 213 5.82 -22.84 15.49
N GLY A 214 5.50 -22.27 16.65
CA GLY A 214 5.68 -20.84 16.92
C GLY A 214 7.07 -20.53 17.43
N PHE A 215 7.61 -19.40 16.98
CA PHE A 215 8.86 -18.78 17.42
C PHE A 215 8.52 -17.56 18.26
N ARG A 216 9.19 -17.42 19.40
CA ARG A 216 8.90 -16.35 20.38
C ARG A 216 9.25 -14.98 19.79
N ASP A 217 8.38 -14.01 20.03
CA ASP A 217 8.57 -12.59 19.74
C ASP A 217 9.94 -12.09 20.22
N LYS A 218 10.68 -11.46 19.31
CA LYS A 218 11.96 -10.79 19.56
C LYS A 218 11.74 -9.28 19.60
N LYS A 219 11.16 -8.84 20.71
CA LYS A 219 10.75 -7.46 20.95
C LYS A 219 11.80 -6.41 20.57
N ALA A 220 11.32 -5.32 19.99
CA ALA A 220 12.02 -4.05 19.86
C ALA A 220 11.10 -2.97 20.44
N ARG A 221 11.61 -2.01 21.22
CA ARG A 221 10.71 -1.07 21.91
C ARG A 221 9.98 -0.17 20.91
N GLY A 222 8.64 -0.13 21.01
CA GLY A 222 7.79 0.61 20.07
C GLY A 222 7.75 0.04 18.65
N LEU A 223 8.39 -1.11 18.40
CA LEU A 223 8.45 -1.80 17.12
C LEU A 223 8.21 -3.31 17.35
N GLY A 224 8.24 -4.15 16.31
CA GLY A 224 7.96 -5.59 16.44
C GLY A 224 6.50 -5.95 16.13
N ASN A 225 6.27 -7.23 15.79
CA ASN A 225 4.93 -7.74 15.53
C ASN A 225 4.15 -8.06 16.84
N ASN A 226 4.84 -8.05 17.99
CA ASN A 226 4.32 -8.22 19.36
C ASN A 226 3.63 -9.56 19.67
N THR A 227 3.76 -10.56 18.79
CA THR A 227 3.05 -11.84 18.92
C THR A 227 3.96 -13.05 18.72
N GLY A 228 5.06 -12.87 18.00
CA GLY A 228 5.94 -13.95 17.56
C GLY A 228 5.53 -14.48 16.19
N THR A 229 6.39 -15.30 15.61
CA THR A 229 6.28 -15.74 14.22
C THR A 229 6.00 -17.23 14.10
N VAL A 230 5.14 -17.61 13.18
CA VAL A 230 5.03 -18.97 12.64
C VAL A 230 5.52 -18.98 11.20
N LEU A 231 5.96 -20.16 10.75
CA LEU A 231 6.46 -20.34 9.40
C LEU A 231 5.58 -21.34 8.64
N LEU A 232 5.14 -20.95 7.45
CA LEU A 232 4.42 -21.82 6.53
C LEU A 232 5.33 -22.21 5.36
N LYS A 233 5.17 -23.44 4.86
CA LYS A 233 5.89 -23.99 3.72
C LYS A 233 4.92 -24.29 2.58
N ASN A 234 5.28 -23.83 1.39
CA ASN A 234 4.54 -24.08 0.16
C ASN A 234 5.21 -25.20 -0.65
N ASN A 235 4.44 -26.23 -0.98
CA ASN A 235 4.92 -27.35 -1.80
C ASN A 235 4.73 -27.12 -3.31
N ASN A 236 3.99 -26.10 -3.68
CA ASN A 236 3.61 -25.78 -5.05
C ASN A 236 4.48 -24.67 -5.70
N ALA A 237 5.31 -23.98 -4.92
CA ALA A 237 6.28 -23.00 -5.40
C ALA A 237 7.10 -23.50 -6.60
N LEU A 238 7.05 -22.75 -7.71
CA LEU A 238 7.86 -23.02 -8.90
C LEU A 238 9.33 -22.64 -8.67
N PRO A 239 10.27 -23.26 -9.40
CA PRO A 239 11.70 -22.91 -9.33
C PRO A 239 11.95 -21.49 -9.85
N LEU A 240 13.08 -20.88 -9.47
CA LEU A 240 13.50 -19.57 -10.01
C LEU A 240 13.58 -19.58 -11.55
N ALA A 241 14.05 -20.70 -12.12
CA ALA A 241 14.17 -20.92 -13.56
C ALA A 241 13.78 -22.37 -13.91
N TYR A 242 12.95 -22.54 -14.93
CA TYR A 242 12.44 -23.82 -15.43
C TYR A 242 12.04 -23.71 -16.91
N VAL A 243 11.85 -24.83 -17.61
CA VAL A 243 11.46 -24.82 -19.03
C VAL A 243 10.00 -25.24 -19.21
N GLN A 244 9.19 -24.41 -19.89
CA GLN A 244 7.83 -24.74 -20.28
C GLN A 244 7.79 -25.23 -21.73
N THR A 245 7.25 -26.42 -21.98
CA THR A 245 7.12 -26.99 -23.33
C THR A 245 5.89 -26.50 -24.09
N HIS A 246 5.14 -25.58 -23.49
CA HIS A 246 4.00 -24.91 -24.09
C HIS A 246 4.10 -23.41 -23.89
N GLN A 247 3.51 -22.65 -24.81
CA GLN A 247 3.45 -21.20 -24.81
C GLN A 247 2.02 -20.68 -24.91
N VAL A 248 1.79 -19.48 -24.38
CA VAL A 248 0.56 -18.71 -24.55
C VAL A 248 0.94 -17.47 -25.35
N SER A 249 0.27 -17.22 -26.47
CA SER A 249 0.49 -15.98 -27.23
C SER A 249 -0.07 -14.78 -26.45
N GLU A 250 0.62 -13.65 -26.53
CA GLU A 250 0.20 -12.40 -25.91
C GLU A 250 -1.25 -12.01 -26.26
N GLN A 251 -1.63 -12.12 -27.55
CA GLN A 251 -3.02 -11.89 -27.97
C GLN A 251 -4.05 -12.76 -27.22
N SER A 252 -3.74 -14.03 -26.97
CA SER A 252 -4.65 -14.91 -26.22
C SER A 252 -4.69 -14.54 -24.74
N TYR A 253 -3.56 -14.13 -24.19
CA TYR A 253 -3.44 -13.67 -22.81
C TYR A 253 -4.22 -12.38 -22.57
N ASP A 254 -4.13 -11.41 -23.48
CA ASP A 254 -4.80 -10.11 -23.34
C ASP A 254 -6.32 -10.23 -23.43
N ASN A 255 -6.85 -11.24 -24.13
CA ASN A 255 -8.28 -11.53 -24.19
C ASN A 255 -8.83 -12.25 -22.94
N MET A 256 -7.99 -12.59 -21.96
CA MET A 256 -8.39 -13.25 -20.72
C MET A 256 -8.70 -12.24 -19.61
N THR A 257 -9.54 -12.64 -18.65
CA THR A 257 -9.73 -11.90 -17.40
C THR A 257 -8.46 -11.91 -16.54
N PRO A 258 -8.28 -10.96 -15.61
CA PRO A 258 -7.06 -10.87 -14.80
C PRO A 258 -6.73 -12.14 -13.97
N TRP A 259 -7.74 -12.85 -13.47
CA TRP A 259 -7.54 -14.15 -12.79
C TRP A 259 -7.27 -15.32 -13.75
N ALA A 260 -7.79 -15.27 -14.97
CA ALA A 260 -7.46 -16.28 -15.98
C ALA A 260 -6.04 -16.10 -16.52
N ARG A 261 -5.59 -14.84 -16.66
CA ARG A 261 -4.21 -14.46 -17.03
C ARG A 261 -3.17 -15.10 -16.12
N GLU A 262 -3.29 -14.97 -14.80
CA GLU A 262 -2.36 -15.62 -13.88
C GLU A 262 -2.39 -17.15 -14.00
N GLN A 263 -3.56 -17.77 -14.18
CA GLN A 263 -3.68 -19.22 -14.32
C GLN A 263 -3.02 -19.71 -15.61
N SER A 264 -3.16 -18.94 -16.69
CA SER A 264 -2.63 -19.27 -18.02
C SER A 264 -1.12 -19.50 -18.02
N MET A 265 -0.38 -18.75 -17.21
CA MET A 265 1.08 -18.87 -17.07
C MET A 265 1.50 -20.25 -16.52
N THR A 266 0.61 -20.95 -15.82
CA THR A 266 0.84 -22.32 -15.35
C THR A 266 0.55 -23.39 -16.42
N PHE A 267 -0.07 -23.03 -17.54
CA PHE A 267 -0.27 -23.92 -18.69
C PHE A 267 0.81 -23.76 -19.75
N GLY A 268 1.31 -22.54 -19.96
CA GLY A 268 2.39 -22.22 -20.89
C GLY A 268 3.02 -20.87 -20.56
N ALA A 269 4.27 -20.66 -20.98
CA ALA A 269 4.91 -19.36 -20.81
C ALA A 269 4.25 -18.35 -21.74
N VAL A 270 3.88 -17.17 -21.24
CA VAL A 270 3.39 -16.08 -22.10
C VAL A 270 4.59 -15.48 -22.81
N THR A 271 4.56 -15.39 -24.13
CA THR A 271 5.67 -14.89 -24.95
C THR A 271 5.20 -13.78 -25.89
N GLU A 272 5.93 -12.66 -25.92
CA GLU A 272 5.68 -11.55 -26.88
C GLU A 272 5.98 -12.03 -28.32
N THR A 273 7.10 -12.71 -28.53
CA THR A 273 7.45 -13.34 -29.81
C THR A 273 7.25 -14.87 -29.73
N PRO A 274 6.57 -15.50 -30.70
CA PRO A 274 6.38 -16.95 -30.68
C PRO A 274 7.70 -17.73 -30.64
N ALA A 275 7.83 -18.62 -29.66
CA ALA A 275 8.97 -19.53 -29.55
C ALA A 275 8.85 -20.66 -30.60
N SER A 276 9.83 -20.74 -31.50
CA SER A 276 9.85 -21.74 -32.57
C SER A 276 9.90 -23.16 -31.99
N GLY A 277 9.08 -24.06 -32.55
CA GLY A 277 8.99 -25.46 -32.11
C GLY A 277 8.23 -25.68 -30.77
N VAL A 278 7.73 -24.62 -30.13
CA VAL A 278 6.97 -24.71 -28.86
C VAL A 278 5.47 -24.74 -29.13
N ARG A 279 4.76 -25.71 -28.55
CA ARG A 279 3.31 -25.88 -28.78
C ARG A 279 2.49 -24.82 -28.06
N LYS A 280 1.35 -24.42 -28.63
CA LYS A 280 0.37 -23.57 -27.92
C LYS A 280 -0.27 -24.31 -26.75
N ALA A 281 -0.46 -23.63 -25.63
CA ALA A 281 -1.09 -24.18 -24.44
C ALA A 281 -2.62 -24.17 -24.57
N ALA A 282 -3.26 -25.27 -24.18
CA ALA A 282 -4.72 -25.32 -24.01
C ALA A 282 -5.09 -24.81 -22.60
N VAL A 283 -5.25 -23.50 -22.47
CA VAL A 283 -5.61 -22.84 -21.22
C VAL A 283 -7.08 -23.16 -20.88
N LYS A 284 -7.33 -23.53 -19.62
CA LYS A 284 -8.69 -23.73 -19.09
C LYS A 284 -8.93 -22.79 -17.92
N ASP A 285 -9.92 -21.92 -18.06
CA ASP A 285 -10.47 -21.15 -16.95
C ASP A 285 -11.59 -21.96 -16.29
N ASN A 286 -11.42 -22.28 -15.01
CA ASN A 286 -12.42 -22.98 -14.21
C ASN A 286 -13.05 -22.06 -13.16
N SER A 287 -12.84 -20.74 -13.28
CA SER A 287 -13.49 -19.76 -12.44
C SER A 287 -15.01 -19.73 -12.68
N ARG A 288 -15.74 -19.25 -11.69
CA ARG A 288 -17.19 -19.05 -11.77
C ARG A 288 -17.58 -17.80 -10.99
N THR A 289 -18.62 -17.12 -11.44
CA THR A 289 -19.24 -16.04 -10.69
C THR A 289 -20.14 -16.62 -9.60
N VAL A 290 -20.12 -16.03 -8.40
CA VAL A 290 -21.02 -16.34 -7.30
C VAL A 290 -22.06 -15.22 -7.21
N ASP A 291 -23.31 -15.54 -7.46
CA ASP A 291 -24.41 -14.58 -7.35
C ASP A 291 -24.65 -14.18 -5.89
N TYR A 292 -25.05 -12.93 -5.68
CA TYR A 292 -25.27 -12.37 -4.35
C TYR A 292 -26.43 -11.36 -4.34
N SER A 293 -26.99 -11.11 -3.15
CA SER A 293 -27.85 -9.96 -2.86
C SER A 293 -27.11 -8.93 -2.01
N VAL A 294 -27.53 -7.66 -2.11
CA VAL A 294 -26.91 -6.55 -1.39
C VAL A 294 -27.77 -6.18 -0.18
N GLU A 295 -27.14 -6.07 0.98
CA GLU A 295 -27.75 -5.63 2.22
C GLU A 295 -26.94 -4.43 2.75
N ASN A 296 -27.59 -3.29 2.98
CA ASN A 296 -26.95 -2.14 3.61
C ASN A 296 -26.98 -2.33 5.14
N LEU A 297 -25.81 -2.54 5.75
CA LEU A 297 -25.66 -2.68 7.20
C LEU A 297 -25.43 -1.33 7.90
N SER A 298 -25.38 -0.24 7.14
CA SER A 298 -25.23 1.11 7.69
C SER A 298 -26.55 1.57 8.28
N HIS A 299 -26.50 2.12 9.49
CA HIS A 299 -27.65 2.71 10.15
C HIS A 299 -27.39 4.20 10.42
N PRO A 300 -27.44 5.07 9.40
CA PRO A 300 -27.32 6.51 9.62
C PRO A 300 -28.50 7.01 10.47
N LEU A 301 -28.30 8.14 11.14
CA LEU A 301 -29.35 8.77 11.94
C LEU A 301 -30.41 9.37 11.01
N MET A 302 -31.57 8.73 10.92
CA MET A 302 -32.70 9.08 10.04
C MET A 302 -34.00 9.39 10.82
N THR A 303 -34.02 9.12 12.13
CA THR A 303 -35.13 9.44 13.03
C THR A 303 -34.65 10.17 14.29
N ALA A 304 -35.54 10.95 14.90
CA ALA A 304 -35.25 11.64 16.16
C ALA A 304 -34.91 10.68 17.31
N ASP A 305 -35.60 9.53 17.39
CA ASP A 305 -35.34 8.53 18.44
C ASP A 305 -33.94 7.90 18.29
N GLN A 306 -33.44 7.73 17.06
CA GLN A 306 -32.05 7.32 16.82
C GLN A 306 -31.06 8.37 17.33
N VAL A 307 -31.37 9.67 17.16
CA VAL A 307 -30.53 10.77 17.69
C VAL A 307 -30.57 10.83 19.21
N VAL A 308 -31.75 10.65 19.84
CA VAL A 308 -31.86 10.53 21.31
C VAL A 308 -30.98 9.38 21.80
N SER A 309 -31.09 8.22 21.16
CA SER A 309 -30.30 7.03 21.49
C SER A 309 -28.81 7.25 21.29
N TYR A 310 -28.41 8.01 20.26
CA TYR A 310 -27.03 8.39 20.01
C TYR A 310 -26.51 9.32 21.12
N ARG A 311 -27.18 10.46 21.36
CA ARG A 311 -26.77 11.47 22.35
C ARG A 311 -26.78 10.93 23.78
N SER A 312 -27.74 10.07 24.14
CA SER A 312 -27.82 9.47 25.48
C SER A 312 -26.69 8.48 25.78
N ARG A 313 -26.19 7.78 24.75
CA ARG A 313 -25.10 6.79 24.89
C ARG A 313 -23.71 7.40 24.73
N ASN A 314 -23.58 8.38 23.84
CA ASN A 314 -22.30 8.85 23.32
C ASN A 314 -21.95 10.27 23.79
N ASN A 315 -22.16 10.60 25.07
CA ASN A 315 -21.61 11.83 25.65
C ASN A 315 -20.08 11.96 25.48
N PHE A 316 -19.39 10.90 25.03
CA PHE A 316 -17.93 10.84 24.85
C PHE A 316 -17.42 10.10 23.58
N ASP A 317 -18.28 9.58 22.68
CA ASP A 317 -17.83 8.84 21.46
C ASP A 317 -18.04 9.67 20.19
N GLY A 318 -17.02 9.70 19.32
CA GLY A 318 -16.95 10.54 18.13
C GLY A 318 -17.63 9.96 16.88
N THR A 319 -18.08 8.70 16.87
CA THR A 319 -18.67 8.10 15.65
C THR A 319 -20.19 8.25 15.58
N ILE A 320 -20.70 8.99 14.58
CA ILE A 320 -22.13 9.33 14.45
C ILE A 320 -22.95 8.20 13.80
N SER A 321 -22.30 7.36 12.98
CA SER A 321 -22.90 6.14 12.42
C SER A 321 -22.26 4.90 13.02
N LYS A 322 -23.05 4.10 13.74
CA LYS A 322 -22.58 2.81 14.26
C LYS A 322 -22.60 1.76 13.15
N THR A 323 -21.45 1.17 12.89
CA THR A 323 -21.32 -0.03 12.04
C THR A 323 -21.62 -1.27 12.88
N ASN A 324 -22.89 -1.52 13.20
CA ASN A 324 -23.29 -2.66 14.03
C ASN A 324 -22.89 -3.98 13.37
N THR A 325 -21.74 -4.54 13.77
CA THR A 325 -21.36 -5.92 13.45
C THR A 325 -20.98 -6.73 14.69
N SER A 326 -21.07 -6.17 15.90
CA SER A 326 -20.56 -6.84 17.11
C SER A 326 -21.23 -6.50 18.44
N GLU A 327 -22.20 -5.57 18.53
CA GLU A 327 -22.97 -5.38 19.77
C GLU A 327 -24.28 -6.18 19.71
N PRO A 328 -24.49 -7.19 20.58
CA PRO A 328 -25.77 -7.87 20.68
C PRO A 328 -26.83 -6.88 21.19
N ALA A 329 -28.08 -7.04 20.77
CA ALA A 329 -29.21 -6.22 21.24
C ALA A 329 -29.42 -6.26 22.78
N SER A 330 -28.69 -7.12 23.50
CA SER A 330 -28.66 -7.15 24.96
C SER A 330 -27.73 -6.12 25.60
N SER A 331 -26.93 -5.35 24.84
CA SER A 331 -26.14 -4.23 25.38
C SER A 331 -26.93 -2.92 25.47
N TYR A 332 -28.17 -2.88 24.95
CA TYR A 332 -29.08 -1.78 25.18
C TYR A 332 -29.56 -1.85 26.63
N GLN A 333 -29.05 -0.96 27.50
CA GLN A 333 -29.70 -0.72 28.79
C GLN A 333 -31.16 -0.35 28.50
N THR A 334 -32.07 -1.23 28.90
CA THR A 334 -33.51 -0.96 28.84
C THR A 334 -33.80 0.00 29.99
N PHE A 335 -34.01 1.26 29.65
CA PHE A 335 -34.39 2.27 30.62
C PHE A 335 -35.85 2.06 31.05
N THR A 336 -36.18 2.44 32.29
CA THR A 336 -37.59 2.50 32.69
C THR A 336 -38.31 3.58 31.85
N PRO A 337 -39.65 3.49 31.63
CA PRO A 337 -40.39 4.49 30.85
C PRO A 337 -40.21 5.94 31.33
N LYS A 338 -39.94 6.12 32.64
CA LYS A 338 -39.60 7.44 33.23
C LYS A 338 -38.22 7.91 32.78
N VAL A 339 -37.20 7.06 32.86
CA VAL A 339 -35.83 7.40 32.44
C VAL A 339 -35.75 7.60 30.92
N GLU A 340 -36.52 6.85 30.14
CA GLU A 340 -36.64 7.03 28.69
C GLU A 340 -37.30 8.38 28.35
N LYS A 341 -38.34 8.77 29.09
CA LYS A 341 -38.95 10.10 28.98
C LYS A 341 -37.97 11.22 29.38
N ASP A 342 -37.24 11.07 30.47
CA ASP A 342 -36.28 12.07 30.95
C ASP A 342 -35.09 12.22 29.97
N GLN A 343 -34.59 11.12 29.41
CA GLN A 343 -33.56 11.14 28.35
C GLN A 343 -34.07 11.81 27.07
N ARG A 344 -35.32 11.54 26.67
CA ARG A 344 -35.92 12.14 25.47
C ARG A 344 -35.94 13.67 25.49
N TYR A 345 -36.14 14.28 26.66
CA TYR A 345 -36.07 15.74 26.82
C TYR A 345 -34.69 16.25 27.22
N GLY A 346 -33.87 15.42 27.88
CA GLY A 346 -32.52 15.77 28.31
C GLY A 346 -31.47 15.83 27.19
N THR A 347 -31.72 15.22 26.03
CA THR A 347 -30.77 15.22 24.89
C THR A 347 -30.89 16.43 23.95
N GLY A 348 -31.79 17.38 24.23
CA GLY A 348 -31.99 18.56 23.36
C GLY A 348 -32.59 18.26 21.97
N VAL A 349 -33.16 17.06 21.77
CA VAL A 349 -33.74 16.64 20.47
C VAL A 349 -35.17 17.15 20.30
N TYR A 350 -35.92 17.28 21.40
CA TYR A 350 -37.33 17.66 21.38
C TYR A 350 -37.53 19.05 21.99
N PRO A 351 -38.29 19.95 21.33
CA PRO A 351 -38.88 19.78 20.00
C PRO A 351 -37.83 19.70 18.88
N ILE A 352 -38.13 18.95 17.82
CA ILE A 352 -37.19 18.75 16.70
C ILE A 352 -36.97 20.09 15.99
N SER A 353 -35.73 20.56 15.98
CA SER A 353 -35.36 21.77 15.26
C SER A 353 -35.40 21.58 13.74
N LYS A 354 -35.61 22.66 12.98
CA LYS A 354 -35.59 22.60 11.51
C LYS A 354 -34.25 22.09 10.95
N THR A 355 -33.15 22.42 11.61
CA THR A 355 -31.81 21.98 11.23
C THR A 355 -31.63 20.48 11.44
N LEU A 356 -32.10 19.96 12.59
CA LEU A 356 -32.08 18.53 12.85
C LEU A 356 -32.98 17.78 11.86
N GLN A 357 -34.18 18.28 11.60
CA GLN A 357 -35.10 17.67 10.61
C GLN A 357 -34.45 17.58 9.22
N SER A 358 -33.84 18.67 8.74
CA SER A 358 -33.13 18.67 7.45
C SER A 358 -31.97 17.67 7.40
N ALA A 359 -31.24 17.49 8.49
CA ALA A 359 -30.18 16.49 8.59
C ALA A 359 -30.70 15.05 8.53
N LEU A 360 -31.82 14.77 9.21
CA LEU A 360 -32.49 13.48 9.17
C LEU A 360 -33.03 13.16 7.76
N ASP A 361 -33.67 14.14 7.12
CA ASP A 361 -34.22 13.99 5.77
C ASP A 361 -33.11 13.75 4.74
N LYS A 362 -31.96 14.43 4.89
CA LYS A 362 -30.80 14.21 4.02
C LYS A 362 -30.25 12.78 4.13
N ASN A 363 -30.09 12.27 5.35
CA ASN A 363 -29.66 10.89 5.56
C ASN A 363 -30.66 9.88 5.00
N ARG A 364 -31.96 10.14 5.16
CA ARG A 364 -33.03 9.28 4.64
C ARG A 364 -33.00 9.18 3.12
N SER A 365 -32.92 10.33 2.43
CA SER A 365 -32.79 10.36 0.97
C SER A 365 -31.57 9.59 0.49
N ILE A 366 -30.38 9.81 1.07
CA ILE A 366 -29.17 9.06 0.69
C ILE A 366 -29.38 7.55 0.85
N TYR A 367 -30.00 7.12 1.95
CA TYR A 367 -30.25 5.72 2.24
C TYR A 367 -31.21 5.08 1.22
N GLU A 368 -32.33 5.75 0.91
CA GLU A 368 -33.34 5.28 -0.05
C GLU A 368 -32.80 5.25 -1.49
N ASP A 369 -32.04 6.28 -1.90
CA ASP A 369 -31.40 6.35 -3.21
C ASP A 369 -30.39 5.19 -3.39
N ASN A 370 -29.57 4.93 -2.37
CA ASN A 370 -28.60 3.83 -2.43
C ASN A 370 -29.27 2.45 -2.36
N ALA A 371 -30.40 2.31 -1.67
CA ALA A 371 -31.17 1.07 -1.69
C ALA A 371 -31.71 0.78 -3.10
N THR A 372 -32.20 1.82 -3.78
CA THR A 372 -32.73 1.74 -5.15
C THR A 372 -31.61 1.42 -6.15
N ASP A 373 -30.48 2.12 -6.09
CA ASP A 373 -29.34 1.88 -6.99
C ASP A 373 -28.86 0.42 -6.93
N ASN A 374 -28.86 -0.15 -5.71
CA ASN A 374 -28.28 -1.46 -5.41
C ASN A 374 -29.28 -2.62 -5.44
N GLU A 375 -30.53 -2.40 -5.86
CA GLU A 375 -31.60 -3.40 -5.83
C GLU A 375 -31.23 -4.70 -6.56
N THR A 376 -30.54 -4.58 -7.71
CA THR A 376 -30.17 -5.72 -8.56
C THR A 376 -28.71 -6.17 -8.42
N GLY A 377 -27.95 -5.59 -7.48
CA GLY A 377 -26.52 -5.82 -7.32
C GLY A 377 -25.79 -4.55 -6.92
N LEU A 378 -24.53 -4.66 -6.50
CA LEU A 378 -23.77 -3.51 -6.01
C LEU A 378 -23.39 -2.57 -7.18
N LYS A 379 -23.95 -1.35 -7.19
CA LYS A 379 -23.68 -0.30 -8.18
C LYS A 379 -23.11 0.97 -7.57
N SER A 380 -23.53 1.34 -6.36
CA SER A 380 -23.07 2.57 -5.72
C SER A 380 -22.96 2.42 -4.19
N ILE A 381 -22.02 3.15 -3.60
CA ILE A 381 -21.95 3.34 -2.15
C ILE A 381 -21.76 4.83 -1.90
N THR A 382 -22.68 5.45 -1.17
CA THR A 382 -22.66 6.88 -0.83
C THR A 382 -22.58 7.07 0.67
N SER A 383 -21.62 7.87 1.11
CA SER A 383 -21.47 8.26 2.51
C SER A 383 -22.71 9.02 3.02
N ASP A 384 -23.03 8.86 4.29
CA ASP A 384 -24.10 9.64 4.92
C ASP A 384 -23.78 11.15 4.94
N ALA A 385 -24.73 11.98 5.38
CA ALA A 385 -24.55 13.44 5.41
C ALA A 385 -23.35 13.90 6.24
N SER A 386 -22.88 13.07 7.18
CA SER A 386 -21.71 13.36 8.03
C SER A 386 -20.40 12.81 7.46
N GLY A 387 -20.42 12.11 6.33
CA GLY A 387 -19.24 11.50 5.71
C GLY A 387 -18.75 10.23 6.40
N ASN A 388 -19.62 9.52 7.14
CA ASN A 388 -19.22 8.32 7.88
C ASN A 388 -18.96 7.11 6.97
N THR A 389 -18.27 6.11 7.54
CA THR A 389 -18.02 4.83 6.86
C THR A 389 -19.33 4.09 6.60
N MET A 390 -19.52 3.66 5.36
CA MET A 390 -20.67 2.85 4.96
C MET A 390 -20.30 1.37 4.93
N VAL A 391 -21.20 0.53 5.42
CA VAL A 391 -21.02 -0.92 5.50
C VAL A 391 -22.12 -1.64 4.75
N TYR A 392 -21.71 -2.50 3.81
CA TYR A 392 -22.61 -3.32 3.01
C TYR A 392 -22.25 -4.78 3.18
N LYS A 393 -23.22 -5.67 3.01
CA LYS A 393 -23.02 -7.11 3.03
C LYS A 393 -23.54 -7.70 1.73
N LEU A 394 -22.67 -8.40 1.02
CA LEU A 394 -22.99 -9.16 -0.17
C LEU A 394 -23.30 -10.59 0.26
N ASN A 395 -24.58 -10.94 0.36
CA ASN A 395 -25.04 -12.26 0.80
C ASN A 395 -25.05 -13.22 -0.39
N PHE A 396 -24.30 -14.32 -0.33
CA PHE A 396 -24.22 -15.26 -1.45
C PHE A 396 -25.51 -16.06 -1.60
N ASN A 397 -26.04 -16.12 -2.81
CA ASN A 397 -27.25 -16.89 -3.13
C ASN A 397 -26.98 -18.40 -3.03
N GLN A 398 -25.77 -18.85 -3.41
CA GLN A 398 -25.34 -20.24 -3.33
C GLN A 398 -23.95 -20.37 -2.64
N PRO A 399 -23.89 -20.33 -1.30
CA PRO A 399 -22.64 -20.34 -0.54
C PRO A 399 -21.68 -21.51 -0.83
N MET A 400 -22.21 -22.66 -1.25
CA MET A 400 -21.42 -23.84 -1.62
C MET A 400 -20.46 -23.58 -2.79
N GLN A 401 -20.79 -22.64 -3.69
CA GLN A 401 -19.93 -22.29 -4.82
C GLN A 401 -18.61 -21.64 -4.38
N ALA A 402 -18.57 -21.04 -3.18
CA ALA A 402 -17.40 -20.41 -2.59
C ALA A 402 -16.48 -21.37 -1.80
N LYS A 403 -16.81 -22.67 -1.76
CA LYS A 403 -16.00 -23.68 -1.08
C LYS A 403 -14.84 -24.15 -1.95
N ASN A 404 -13.68 -24.39 -1.33
CA ASN A 404 -12.45 -24.86 -1.99
C ASN A 404 -11.96 -23.92 -3.10
N THR A 405 -12.21 -22.63 -2.94
CA THR A 405 -11.86 -21.60 -3.92
C THR A 405 -11.08 -20.48 -3.26
N GLU A 406 -10.29 -19.79 -4.06
CA GLU A 406 -9.87 -18.42 -3.76
C GLU A 406 -10.95 -17.48 -4.30
N LEU A 407 -11.43 -16.57 -3.45
CA LEU A 407 -12.46 -15.62 -3.84
C LEU A 407 -11.82 -14.29 -4.25
N TYR A 408 -12.42 -13.64 -5.23
CA TYR A 408 -12.08 -12.30 -5.66
C TYR A 408 -13.32 -11.43 -5.71
N LEU A 409 -13.21 -10.18 -5.27
CA LEU A 409 -14.17 -9.13 -5.58
C LEU A 409 -13.61 -8.29 -6.73
N ASP A 410 -14.24 -8.43 -7.90
CA ASP A 410 -13.91 -7.73 -9.14
C ASP A 410 -14.82 -6.51 -9.30
N LEU A 411 -14.23 -5.31 -9.24
CA LEU A 411 -14.94 -4.04 -9.37
C LEU A 411 -14.42 -3.30 -10.58
N ASP A 412 -15.26 -3.11 -11.59
CA ASP A 412 -14.93 -2.50 -12.87
C ASP A 412 -15.72 -1.22 -13.13
N GLY A 413 -15.14 -0.32 -13.91
CA GLY A 413 -15.72 0.99 -14.24
C GLY A 413 -15.90 1.87 -13.00
N ILE A 414 -14.91 1.89 -12.11
CA ILE A 414 -14.92 2.67 -10.87
C ILE A 414 -14.92 4.16 -11.20
N THR A 415 -15.92 4.88 -10.70
CA THR A 415 -15.96 6.34 -10.66
C THR A 415 -16.27 6.82 -9.24
N THR A 416 -15.79 8.02 -8.90
CA THR A 416 -15.90 8.54 -7.53
C THR A 416 -16.29 10.01 -7.54
N THR A 417 -17.09 10.41 -6.56
CA THR A 417 -17.39 11.81 -6.28
C THR A 417 -16.51 12.28 -5.13
N VAL A 418 -15.48 13.07 -5.44
CA VAL A 418 -14.59 13.67 -4.44
C VAL A 418 -15.34 14.80 -3.72
N PRO A 419 -15.27 14.90 -2.38
CA PRO A 419 -15.91 15.98 -1.64
C PRO A 419 -15.39 17.35 -2.10
N THR A 420 -16.30 18.28 -2.38
CA THR A 420 -15.95 19.68 -2.60
C THR A 420 -15.69 20.40 -1.26
N LYS A 421 -15.14 21.62 -1.32
CA LYS A 421 -15.06 22.50 -0.13
C LYS A 421 -16.41 22.63 0.59
N GLN A 422 -17.50 22.75 -0.15
CA GLN A 422 -18.84 22.86 0.42
C GLN A 422 -19.28 21.57 1.09
N ASP A 423 -18.96 20.41 0.51
CA ASP A 423 -19.26 19.11 1.11
C ASP A 423 -18.53 18.92 2.43
N VAL A 424 -17.23 19.25 2.49
CA VAL A 424 -16.44 19.17 3.73
C VAL A 424 -17.06 20.04 4.84
N LEU A 425 -17.39 21.30 4.51
CA LEU A 425 -18.01 22.22 5.48
C LEU A 425 -19.40 21.75 5.92
N SER A 426 -20.16 21.17 5.00
CA SER A 426 -21.50 20.63 5.27
C SER A 426 -21.41 19.38 6.15
N GLN A 427 -20.47 18.47 5.89
CA GLN A 427 -20.24 17.27 6.72
C GLN A 427 -19.92 17.66 8.16
N ASP A 428 -19.02 18.61 8.38
CA ASP A 428 -18.69 19.08 9.73
C ASP A 428 -19.88 19.80 10.40
N TRP A 429 -20.72 20.48 9.61
CA TRP A 429 -21.97 21.03 10.09
C TRP A 429 -22.97 19.93 10.51
N TYR A 430 -23.22 18.92 9.67
CA TYR A 430 -24.09 17.79 10.02
C TYR A 430 -23.60 17.05 11.27
N LYS A 431 -22.28 16.87 11.42
CA LYS A 431 -21.70 16.31 12.65
C LYS A 431 -22.08 17.12 13.88
N SER A 432 -21.94 18.44 13.82
CA SER A 432 -22.31 19.33 14.93
C SER A 432 -23.81 19.30 15.24
N VAL A 433 -24.67 19.18 14.21
CA VAL A 433 -26.13 19.06 14.38
C VAL A 433 -26.48 17.76 15.11
N PHE A 434 -25.94 16.61 14.69
CA PHE A 434 -26.25 15.34 15.36
C PHE A 434 -25.70 15.27 16.79
N ARG A 435 -24.56 15.92 17.06
CA ARG A 435 -23.92 15.94 18.37
C ARG A 435 -24.41 17.02 19.34
N ASP A 436 -25.20 17.98 18.88
CA ASP A 436 -25.57 19.17 19.66
C ASP A 436 -24.38 20.08 20.01
N GLU A 437 -23.36 20.11 19.16
CA GLU A 437 -22.15 20.89 19.42
C GLU A 437 -22.28 22.32 18.89
N THR A 438 -22.10 23.31 19.77
CA THR A 438 -21.97 24.70 19.35
C THR A 438 -20.62 24.94 18.68
N ARG A 439 -20.61 25.46 17.45
CA ARG A 439 -19.38 25.84 16.73
C ARG A 439 -19.06 27.31 16.97
N SER A 440 -17.88 27.60 17.53
CA SER A 440 -17.41 28.98 17.66
C SER A 440 -17.10 29.60 16.30
N LYS A 441 -17.14 30.94 16.20
CA LYS A 441 -16.70 31.66 14.98
C LYS A 441 -15.26 31.29 14.58
N PHE A 442 -14.41 31.00 15.56
CA PHE A 442 -13.02 30.60 15.37
C PHE A 442 -12.90 29.21 14.76
N ASN A 443 -13.72 28.24 15.20
CA ASN A 443 -13.78 26.90 14.61
C ASN A 443 -14.28 26.98 13.16
N ILE A 444 -15.35 27.75 12.92
CA ILE A 444 -15.89 27.94 11.57
C ILE A 444 -14.83 28.54 10.63
N LEU A 445 -14.10 29.57 11.06
CA LEU A 445 -13.01 30.17 10.28
C LEU A 445 -11.91 29.14 9.97
N GLN A 446 -11.55 28.31 10.96
CA GLN A 446 -10.54 27.27 10.78
C GLN A 446 -10.99 26.21 9.78
N ASP A 447 -12.24 25.78 9.84
CA ASP A 447 -12.79 24.76 8.95
C ASP A 447 -12.86 25.30 7.52
N VAL A 448 -13.25 26.56 7.34
CA VAL A 448 -13.20 27.25 6.03
C VAL A 448 -11.75 27.32 5.51
N ARG A 449 -10.78 27.67 6.36
CA ARG A 449 -9.36 27.72 5.95
C ARG A 449 -8.86 26.34 5.53
N LYS A 450 -9.08 25.31 6.33
CA LYS A 450 -8.69 23.93 6.03
C LYS A 450 -9.32 23.44 4.74
N ALA A 451 -10.63 23.59 4.59
CA ALA A 451 -11.35 23.19 3.39
C ALA A 451 -10.96 24.00 2.13
N THR A 452 -10.39 25.20 2.29
CA THR A 452 -9.86 25.99 1.16
C THR A 452 -8.47 25.52 0.73
N LEU A 453 -7.60 25.17 1.68
CA LEU A 453 -6.24 24.72 1.39
C LEU A 453 -6.19 23.27 0.93
N TYR A 454 -7.09 22.45 1.47
CA TYR A 454 -7.08 20.99 1.31
C TYR A 454 -8.47 20.46 0.88
N PRO A 455 -9.12 21.04 -0.15
CA PRO A 455 -10.48 20.64 -0.53
C PRO A 455 -10.57 19.19 -1.00
N ASN A 456 -9.52 18.68 -1.65
CA ASN A 456 -9.54 17.44 -2.43
C ASN A 456 -8.40 16.48 -2.05
N GLU A 457 -7.93 16.47 -0.81
CA GLU A 457 -6.87 15.53 -0.38
C GLU A 457 -7.38 14.10 -0.13
N ALA A 458 -8.70 13.92 -0.11
CA ALA A 458 -9.30 12.66 0.27
C ALA A 458 -9.14 11.61 -0.84
N GLY A 459 -8.35 10.60 -0.53
CA GLY A 459 -8.45 9.29 -1.16
C GLY A 459 -9.69 8.53 -0.67
N TYR A 460 -9.89 7.31 -1.15
CA TYR A 460 -10.88 6.39 -0.57
C TYR A 460 -10.23 5.09 -0.12
N THR A 461 -10.86 4.43 0.84
CA THR A 461 -10.57 3.05 1.22
C THR A 461 -11.83 2.22 1.11
N LEU A 462 -11.76 1.13 0.36
CA LEU A 462 -12.78 0.09 0.28
C LEU A 462 -12.20 -1.21 0.82
N THR A 463 -12.64 -1.61 2.01
CA THR A 463 -12.25 -2.90 2.63
C THR A 463 -13.34 -3.93 2.35
N ALA A 464 -12.95 -5.15 2.00
CA ALA A 464 -13.81 -6.28 1.73
C ALA A 464 -13.36 -7.47 2.60
N GLU A 465 -14.30 -8.05 3.34
CA GLU A 465 -14.01 -9.01 4.40
C GLU A 465 -14.89 -10.26 4.24
N THR A 466 -14.28 -11.43 4.41
CA THR A 466 -14.97 -12.69 4.69
C THR A 466 -14.65 -13.11 6.11
N HIS A 467 -15.28 -14.17 6.63
CA HIS A 467 -15.06 -14.59 8.03
C HIS A 467 -13.59 -14.93 8.38
N ASP A 468 -12.76 -15.23 7.38
CA ASP A 468 -11.38 -15.68 7.51
C ASP A 468 -10.41 -14.84 6.66
N ASN A 469 -10.81 -13.71 6.08
CA ASN A 469 -9.89 -12.84 5.34
C ASN A 469 -10.39 -11.40 5.26
N SER A 470 -9.49 -10.41 5.25
CA SER A 470 -9.81 -9.00 5.05
C SER A 470 -8.84 -8.37 4.06
N ASN A 471 -9.36 -7.80 2.98
CA ASN A 471 -8.56 -7.11 1.98
C ASN A 471 -9.09 -5.75 1.57
N ASN A 472 -8.23 -4.82 1.15
CA ASN A 472 -8.65 -3.44 0.91
C ASN A 472 -8.05 -2.87 -0.38
N SER A 473 -8.86 -2.09 -1.08
CA SER A 473 -8.42 -1.21 -2.15
C SER A 473 -8.34 0.22 -1.65
N VAL A 474 -7.22 0.89 -1.92
CA VAL A 474 -6.94 2.26 -1.48
C VAL A 474 -6.63 3.10 -2.71
N GLN A 475 -7.39 4.16 -2.91
CA GLN A 475 -7.05 5.26 -3.80
C GLN A 475 -6.41 6.35 -2.95
N LEU A 476 -5.17 6.73 -3.25
CA LEU A 476 -4.55 7.88 -2.61
C LEU A 476 -5.17 9.17 -3.16
N GLY A 477 -5.14 10.24 -2.36
CA GLY A 477 -5.60 11.56 -2.81
C GLY A 477 -4.65 12.15 -3.85
N ILE A 478 -5.16 13.06 -4.68
CA ILE A 478 -4.40 13.71 -5.77
C ILE A 478 -3.15 14.47 -5.29
N THR A 479 -3.08 14.80 -3.99
CA THR A 479 -1.93 15.48 -3.39
C THR A 479 -0.76 14.53 -3.11
N ASN A 480 -0.97 13.21 -3.16
CA ASN A 480 0.14 12.24 -3.11
C ASN A 480 0.73 12.02 -4.52
N MET A 481 1.50 13.00 -4.99
CA MET A 481 2.04 13.02 -6.35
C MET A 481 3.00 11.85 -6.67
N SER A 482 3.50 11.13 -5.67
CA SER A 482 4.42 10.00 -5.89
C SER A 482 3.70 8.68 -6.18
N ASP A 483 2.51 8.49 -5.61
CA ASP A 483 1.79 7.21 -5.64
C ASP A 483 0.34 7.36 -6.14
N TYR A 484 -0.07 8.56 -6.57
CA TYR A 484 -1.43 8.79 -7.08
C TYR A 484 -1.59 8.15 -8.47
N GLU A 485 -2.38 7.09 -8.49
CA GLU A 485 -2.84 6.43 -9.71
C GLU A 485 -4.36 6.28 -9.64
N LYS A 486 -5.09 6.84 -10.60
CA LYS A 486 -6.56 6.75 -10.61
C LYS A 486 -6.97 5.31 -10.92
N LYS A 487 -7.60 4.63 -9.97
CA LYS A 487 -8.10 3.26 -10.13
C LYS A 487 -9.47 3.27 -10.81
N THR A 488 -9.53 2.74 -12.03
CA THR A 488 -10.79 2.48 -12.77
C THR A 488 -11.26 1.03 -12.64
N HIS A 489 -10.38 0.13 -12.21
CA HIS A 489 -10.63 -1.29 -11.98
C HIS A 489 -9.87 -1.73 -10.72
N THR A 490 -10.47 -2.62 -9.92
CA THR A 490 -9.77 -3.25 -8.80
C THR A 490 -10.23 -4.69 -8.60
N LEU A 491 -9.26 -5.58 -8.36
CA LEU A 491 -9.50 -6.99 -8.07
C LEU A 491 -8.98 -7.28 -6.66
N ILE A 492 -9.89 -7.45 -5.70
CA ILE A 492 -9.55 -7.64 -4.28
C ILE A 492 -9.54 -9.14 -3.96
N ASN A 493 -8.39 -9.72 -3.60
CA ASN A 493 -8.31 -11.10 -3.14
C ASN A 493 -8.93 -11.28 -1.74
N LEU A 494 -9.94 -12.14 -1.64
CA LEU A 494 -10.66 -12.51 -0.41
C LEU A 494 -10.20 -13.85 0.17
N GLY A 495 -9.08 -14.39 -0.33
CA GLY A 495 -8.38 -15.53 0.24
C GLY A 495 -8.95 -16.89 -0.20
N TYR A 496 -8.13 -17.93 0.00
CA TYR A 496 -8.53 -19.32 -0.23
C TYR A 496 -9.17 -19.92 1.02
N SER A 497 -10.33 -20.58 0.87
CA SER A 497 -10.95 -21.33 1.97
C SER A 497 -11.46 -22.69 1.53
N ALA A 498 -11.16 -23.72 2.33
CA ALA A 498 -11.73 -25.05 2.17
C ALA A 498 -13.14 -25.16 2.78
N LYS A 499 -13.56 -24.15 3.55
CA LYS A 499 -14.87 -24.06 4.18
C LYS A 499 -15.83 -23.23 3.32
N ASN A 500 -17.13 -23.36 3.58
CA ASN A 500 -18.12 -22.47 2.99
C ASN A 500 -17.95 -21.05 3.53
N ARG A 501 -18.28 -20.07 2.70
CA ARG A 501 -18.41 -18.66 3.06
C ARG A 501 -19.79 -18.20 2.60
N ASN A 502 -20.47 -17.41 3.41
CA ASN A 502 -21.87 -17.02 3.16
C ASN A 502 -22.00 -15.59 2.62
N SER A 503 -20.99 -14.74 2.84
CA SER A 503 -21.07 -13.33 2.46
C SER A 503 -19.70 -12.66 2.40
N VAL A 504 -19.68 -11.46 1.83
CA VAL A 504 -18.58 -10.47 1.92
C VAL A 504 -19.11 -9.21 2.60
N ILE A 505 -18.40 -8.68 3.58
CA ILE A 505 -18.69 -7.38 4.20
C ILE A 505 -17.79 -6.33 3.54
N LEU A 506 -18.39 -5.27 3.01
CA LEU A 506 -17.70 -4.12 2.45
C LEU A 506 -17.74 -2.96 3.44
N ARG A 507 -16.63 -2.23 3.59
CA ARG A 507 -16.51 -1.01 4.38
C ARG A 507 -15.88 0.07 3.52
N PHE A 508 -16.59 1.17 3.31
CA PHE A 508 -16.20 2.25 2.42
C PHE A 508 -16.08 3.57 3.17
N SER A 509 -15.01 4.33 2.92
CA SER A 509 -14.79 5.65 3.50
C SER A 509 -13.87 6.52 2.64
N GLY A 510 -13.92 7.83 2.85
CA GLY A 510 -12.96 8.80 2.30
C GLY A 510 -13.58 9.79 1.32
N VAL A 511 -14.31 9.31 0.31
CA VAL A 511 -15.00 10.17 -0.68
C VAL A 511 -16.53 10.13 -0.52
N THR A 512 -17.25 11.06 -1.15
CA THR A 512 -18.71 11.19 -0.99
C THR A 512 -19.43 9.96 -1.53
N SER A 513 -19.09 9.53 -2.73
CA SER A 513 -19.65 8.30 -3.31
C SER A 513 -18.67 7.59 -4.23
N ILE A 514 -18.86 6.29 -4.38
CA ILE A 514 -18.21 5.43 -5.35
C ILE A 514 -19.28 4.71 -6.17
N HIS A 515 -19.07 4.61 -7.48
CA HIS A 515 -19.94 3.94 -8.43
C HIS A 515 -19.16 2.89 -9.22
N PHE A 516 -19.82 1.81 -9.59
CA PHE A 516 -19.28 0.67 -10.31
C PHE A 516 -20.15 0.35 -11.53
N LYS A 517 -19.51 0.15 -12.68
CA LYS A 517 -20.18 -0.44 -13.85
C LYS A 517 -20.51 -1.91 -13.62
N SER A 518 -19.65 -2.62 -12.89
CA SER A 518 -19.81 -4.04 -12.58
C SER A 518 -19.13 -4.37 -11.25
N ALA A 519 -19.82 -5.14 -10.40
CA ALA A 519 -19.29 -5.71 -9.17
C ALA A 519 -19.57 -7.22 -9.13
N LYS A 520 -18.52 -8.05 -9.20
CA LYS A 520 -18.64 -9.51 -9.28
C LYS A 520 -17.86 -10.20 -8.16
N ILE A 521 -18.45 -11.26 -7.62
CA ILE A 521 -17.71 -12.22 -6.79
C ILE A 521 -17.28 -13.37 -7.68
N VAL A 522 -15.97 -13.59 -7.80
CA VAL A 522 -15.40 -14.65 -8.62
C VAL A 522 -14.75 -15.70 -7.73
N ALA A 523 -15.09 -16.95 -7.95
CA ALA A 523 -14.54 -18.10 -7.25
C ALA A 523 -13.60 -18.90 -8.17
N VAL A 524 -12.31 -18.91 -7.83
CA VAL A 524 -11.28 -19.67 -8.55
C VAL A 524 -10.97 -20.96 -7.79
N PRO A 525 -11.30 -22.15 -8.32
CA PRO A 525 -11.13 -23.40 -7.60
C PRO A 525 -9.66 -23.84 -7.56
N PHE A 526 -9.22 -24.33 -6.40
CA PHE A 526 -7.90 -24.96 -6.23
C PHE A 526 -8.03 -26.37 -5.67
N GLY A 527 -7.22 -27.29 -6.19
CA GLY A 527 -7.29 -28.69 -5.83
C GLY A 527 -6.17 -29.53 -6.45
N GLN A 528 -6.38 -30.85 -6.49
CA GLN A 528 -5.34 -31.79 -6.92
C GLN A 528 -4.89 -31.58 -8.38
N SER A 529 -5.80 -31.19 -9.28
CA SER A 529 -5.48 -30.90 -10.68
C SER A 529 -4.46 -29.76 -10.81
N TYR A 530 -4.66 -28.68 -10.04
CA TYR A 530 -3.74 -27.55 -9.92
C TYR A 530 -2.38 -27.98 -9.35
N THR A 531 -2.40 -28.69 -8.21
CA THR A 531 -1.17 -29.21 -7.58
C THR A 531 -0.38 -30.09 -8.54
N ASN A 532 -1.03 -31.03 -9.24
CA ASN A 532 -0.39 -31.91 -10.20
C ASN A 532 0.25 -31.14 -11.36
N ARG A 533 -0.41 -30.07 -11.84
CA ARG A 533 0.16 -29.18 -12.87
C ARG A 533 1.44 -28.51 -12.40
N LEU A 534 1.44 -27.92 -11.21
CA LEU A 534 2.65 -27.29 -10.65
C LEU A 534 3.76 -28.30 -10.35
N GLN A 535 3.43 -29.50 -9.86
CA GLN A 535 4.43 -30.55 -9.67
C GLN A 535 5.05 -31.00 -10.99
N ARG A 536 4.31 -31.02 -12.11
CA ARG A 536 4.88 -31.29 -13.44
C ARG A 536 5.84 -30.18 -13.89
N LEU A 537 5.46 -28.91 -13.72
CA LEU A 537 6.34 -27.78 -14.03
C LEU A 537 7.62 -27.79 -13.19
N LYS A 538 7.54 -28.11 -11.90
CA LYS A 538 8.72 -28.21 -11.03
C LYS A 538 9.74 -29.26 -11.48
N LYS A 539 9.32 -30.30 -12.22
CA LYS A 539 10.23 -31.31 -12.78
C LYS A 539 11.08 -30.76 -13.92
N THR A 540 10.70 -29.65 -14.55
CA THR A 540 11.46 -28.99 -15.61
C THR A 540 12.38 -27.87 -15.11
N LYS A 541 12.65 -27.85 -13.80
CA LYS A 541 13.62 -26.94 -13.18
C LYS A 541 15.01 -27.06 -13.82
N LEU A 542 15.79 -25.99 -13.73
CA LEU A 542 17.23 -26.10 -13.93
C LEU A 542 17.87 -26.89 -12.78
N ASN A 543 18.66 -27.90 -13.14
CA ASN A 543 19.50 -28.66 -12.22
C ASN A 543 20.81 -27.90 -11.96
N ASN A 544 21.45 -28.17 -10.81
CA ASN A 544 22.71 -27.52 -10.42
C ASN A 544 22.65 -25.99 -10.45
N LEU A 545 21.49 -25.42 -10.07
CA LEU A 545 21.26 -23.99 -10.09
C LEU A 545 22.24 -23.28 -9.15
N LYS A 546 23.02 -22.33 -9.68
CA LYS A 546 23.89 -21.44 -8.89
C LYS A 546 23.43 -20.00 -9.11
N ILE A 547 23.35 -19.25 -8.02
CA ILE A 547 22.91 -17.85 -8.01
C ILE A 547 24.00 -17.03 -7.34
N GLN A 548 24.40 -15.95 -8.01
CA GLN A 548 25.28 -14.90 -7.52
C GLN A 548 24.55 -13.56 -7.71
N ASN A 549 25.18 -12.46 -7.27
CA ASN A 549 24.56 -11.13 -7.31
C ASN A 549 24.13 -10.71 -8.73
N ASP A 550 24.90 -11.10 -9.75
CA ASP A 550 24.75 -10.70 -11.15
C ASP A 550 24.70 -11.89 -12.11
N LYS A 551 24.65 -13.13 -11.60
CA LYS A 551 24.76 -14.34 -12.43
C LYS A 551 23.88 -15.48 -11.94
N VAL A 552 23.16 -16.12 -12.86
CA VAL A 552 22.38 -17.33 -12.63
C VAL A 552 22.80 -18.40 -13.64
N THR A 553 23.23 -19.57 -13.17
CA THR A 553 23.60 -20.69 -14.03
C THR A 553 22.86 -21.97 -13.65
N GLY A 554 22.66 -22.85 -14.62
CA GLY A 554 22.07 -24.17 -14.37
C GLY A 554 21.98 -25.01 -15.63
N GLN A 555 21.53 -26.24 -15.47
CA GLN A 555 21.43 -27.24 -16.53
C GLN A 555 19.98 -27.63 -16.76
N THR A 556 19.54 -27.61 -18.02
CA THR A 556 18.21 -28.10 -18.38
C THR A 556 18.32 -29.36 -19.23
N HIS A 557 17.31 -30.22 -19.11
CA HIS A 557 17.13 -31.36 -20.00
C HIS A 557 15.65 -31.49 -20.39
N THR A 558 15.34 -31.25 -21.65
CA THR A 558 13.98 -31.37 -22.18
C THR A 558 13.96 -32.19 -23.46
N THR A 559 12.96 -33.05 -23.60
CA THR A 559 12.75 -33.88 -24.82
C THR A 559 12.07 -33.11 -25.95
N ARG A 560 11.63 -31.88 -25.69
CA ARG A 560 10.96 -30.99 -26.64
C ARG A 560 11.51 -29.59 -26.48
N ALA A 561 11.43 -28.80 -27.54
CA ALA A 561 11.65 -27.37 -27.48
C ALA A 561 10.69 -26.74 -26.46
N GLY A 562 11.13 -25.68 -25.81
CA GLY A 562 10.37 -24.98 -24.79
C GLY A 562 10.86 -23.56 -24.58
N VAL A 563 10.28 -22.90 -23.59
CA VAL A 563 10.62 -21.55 -23.16
C VAL A 563 11.26 -21.63 -21.79
N LEU A 564 12.52 -21.20 -21.67
CA LEU A 564 13.13 -20.86 -20.39
C LEU A 564 12.29 -19.76 -19.75
N THR A 565 11.65 -20.12 -18.65
CA THR A 565 10.80 -19.25 -17.87
C THR A 565 11.48 -18.98 -16.54
N THR A 566 11.54 -17.71 -16.14
CA THR A 566 12.10 -17.32 -14.84
C THR A 566 11.14 -16.41 -14.07
N SER A 567 11.42 -16.21 -12.79
CA SER A 567 10.88 -15.11 -11.98
C SER A 567 11.94 -14.04 -11.70
N ILE A 568 12.85 -13.83 -12.64
CA ILE A 568 13.88 -12.78 -12.58
C ILE A 568 13.36 -11.60 -13.41
N PRO A 569 13.22 -10.39 -12.83
CA PRO A 569 12.74 -9.21 -13.55
C PRO A 569 13.48 -8.99 -14.87
N TYR A 570 12.72 -8.70 -15.93
CA TYR A 570 13.30 -8.29 -17.21
C TYR A 570 14.08 -6.97 -17.05
N ASN A 571 15.14 -6.82 -17.84
CA ASN A 571 15.89 -5.59 -18.06
C ASN A 571 16.85 -5.80 -19.24
N ASP A 572 17.11 -4.76 -20.03
CA ASP A 572 18.03 -4.81 -21.17
C ASP A 572 19.50 -5.10 -20.76
N GLY A 573 19.82 -5.07 -19.48
CA GLY A 573 21.12 -5.46 -18.94
C GLY A 573 21.38 -6.97 -18.87
N TRP A 574 20.37 -7.82 -19.07
CA TRP A 574 20.55 -9.27 -19.06
C TRP A 574 21.16 -9.81 -20.36
N ARG A 575 22.06 -10.79 -20.24
CA ARG A 575 22.68 -11.52 -21.36
C ARG A 575 22.60 -13.02 -21.09
N LEU A 576 22.26 -13.80 -22.11
CA LEU A 576 22.08 -15.24 -22.03
C LEU A 576 23.09 -15.97 -22.91
N LYS A 577 23.74 -16.97 -22.32
CA LYS A 577 24.49 -18.00 -23.05
C LYS A 577 23.83 -19.35 -22.91
N VAL A 578 23.68 -20.05 -24.02
CA VAL A 578 23.25 -21.45 -24.12
C VAL A 578 24.41 -22.25 -24.68
N ASP A 579 24.94 -23.20 -23.90
CA ASP A 579 26.13 -23.98 -24.25
C ASP A 579 27.34 -23.11 -24.66
N GLY A 580 27.51 -21.98 -23.96
CA GLY A 580 28.60 -21.03 -24.18
C GLY A 580 28.38 -20.06 -25.35
N LYS A 581 27.31 -20.21 -26.13
CA LYS A 581 26.98 -19.31 -27.25
C LYS A 581 25.94 -18.28 -26.82
N GLU A 582 26.16 -17.03 -27.20
CA GLU A 582 25.19 -15.95 -26.96
C GLU A 582 23.86 -16.25 -27.65
N GLN A 583 22.77 -15.98 -26.94
CA GLN A 583 21.43 -16.11 -27.45
C GLN A 583 20.54 -14.96 -26.94
N ALA A 584 19.63 -14.50 -27.79
CA ALA A 584 18.69 -13.45 -27.41
C ALA A 584 17.80 -13.88 -26.23
N THR A 585 17.68 -12.99 -25.25
CA THR A 585 16.62 -13.04 -24.24
C THR A 585 15.32 -12.49 -24.81
N GLN A 586 14.20 -12.82 -24.15
CA GLN A 586 12.89 -12.24 -24.43
C GLN A 586 12.12 -12.02 -23.12
N VAL A 587 11.08 -11.18 -23.16
CA VAL A 587 10.13 -11.07 -22.07
C VAL A 587 9.25 -12.32 -22.04
N VAL A 588 9.13 -12.92 -20.86
CA VAL A 588 8.22 -14.03 -20.58
C VAL A 588 7.31 -13.67 -19.42
N ASN A 589 6.05 -14.13 -19.48
CA ASN A 589 5.03 -13.84 -18.47
C ASN A 589 4.92 -12.33 -18.17
N LYS A 590 5.01 -11.50 -19.22
CA LYS A 590 4.92 -10.02 -19.21
C LYS A 590 6.02 -9.26 -18.43
N GLY A 591 6.67 -9.86 -17.44
CA GLY A 591 7.56 -9.15 -16.52
C GLY A 591 8.96 -9.71 -16.34
N PHE A 592 9.25 -10.90 -16.86
CA PHE A 592 10.45 -11.65 -16.50
C PHE A 592 11.33 -11.96 -17.71
N VAL A 593 12.62 -12.15 -17.46
CA VAL A 593 13.56 -12.56 -18.51
C VAL A 593 13.43 -14.06 -18.79
N GLY A 594 13.43 -14.43 -20.07
CA GLY A 594 13.40 -15.80 -20.54
C GLY A 594 14.02 -15.93 -21.92
N ALA A 595 13.88 -17.11 -22.52
CA ALA A 595 14.35 -17.38 -23.88
C ALA A 595 13.75 -18.67 -24.45
N SER A 596 13.75 -18.81 -25.77
CA SER A 596 13.49 -20.10 -26.40
C SER A 596 14.64 -21.08 -26.15
N VAL A 597 14.35 -22.35 -25.90
CA VAL A 597 15.37 -23.40 -25.70
C VAL A 597 14.99 -24.60 -26.56
N SER A 598 15.93 -25.10 -27.36
CA SER A 598 15.72 -26.29 -28.18
C SER A 598 15.57 -27.56 -27.32
N ALA A 599 15.14 -28.66 -27.95
CA ALA A 599 15.14 -29.95 -27.29
C ALA A 599 16.59 -30.42 -27.08
N GLY A 600 16.91 -30.93 -25.89
CA GLY A 600 18.26 -31.42 -25.59
C GLY A 600 18.67 -31.24 -24.14
N LYS A 601 19.98 -31.38 -23.91
CA LYS A 601 20.63 -30.97 -22.66
C LYS A 601 21.36 -29.67 -22.96
N HIS A 602 21.14 -28.65 -22.12
CA HIS A 602 21.76 -27.34 -22.31
C HIS A 602 22.29 -26.79 -21.00
N ASN A 603 23.44 -26.13 -21.06
CA ASN A 603 23.97 -25.30 -20.00
C ASN A 603 23.46 -23.86 -20.21
N ILE A 604 22.74 -23.34 -19.22
CA ILE A 604 22.16 -22.00 -19.23
C ILE A 604 23.02 -21.12 -18.33
N GLU A 605 23.43 -19.96 -18.86
CA GLU A 605 24.11 -18.92 -18.12
C GLU A 605 23.47 -17.56 -18.41
N LEU A 606 22.89 -16.95 -17.38
CA LEU A 606 22.30 -15.63 -17.43
C LEU A 606 23.17 -14.67 -16.61
N THR A 607 23.60 -13.56 -17.19
CA THR A 607 24.48 -12.55 -16.56
C THR A 607 23.89 -11.16 -16.68
N TYR A 608 24.01 -10.35 -15.63
CA TYR A 608 23.45 -8.99 -15.56
C TYR A 608 24.56 -7.95 -15.52
N GLN A 609 24.37 -6.90 -16.31
CA GLN A 609 25.17 -5.68 -16.20
C GLN A 609 24.24 -4.47 -16.30
N THR A 610 24.28 -3.58 -15.31
CA THR A 610 23.48 -2.35 -15.33
C THR A 610 23.78 -1.53 -16.60
N PRO A 611 22.77 -1.27 -17.45
CA PRO A 611 22.94 -0.44 -18.64
C PRO A 611 23.55 0.92 -18.31
N GLY A 612 24.54 1.36 -19.09
CA GLY A 612 25.22 2.64 -18.88
C GLY A 612 26.26 2.68 -17.76
N LEU A 613 26.38 1.65 -16.91
CA LEU A 613 27.35 1.64 -15.79
C LEU A 613 28.80 1.80 -16.27
N THR A 614 29.16 1.18 -17.39
CA THR A 614 30.49 1.33 -17.99
C THR A 614 30.75 2.77 -18.44
N LEU A 615 29.75 3.41 -19.07
CA LEU A 615 29.83 4.82 -19.48
C LEU A 615 29.97 5.74 -18.27
N GLY A 616 29.21 5.50 -17.20
CA GLY A 616 29.30 6.25 -15.95
C GLY A 616 30.68 6.13 -15.29
N LYS A 617 31.29 4.94 -15.29
CA LYS A 617 32.68 4.75 -14.82
C LYS A 617 33.66 5.57 -15.64
N VAL A 618 33.56 5.55 -16.97
CA VAL A 618 34.43 6.33 -17.87
C VAL A 618 34.25 7.83 -17.61
N ALA A 619 33.01 8.32 -17.54
CA ALA A 619 32.72 9.73 -17.26
C ALA A 619 33.27 10.19 -15.89
N THR A 620 33.18 9.34 -14.87
CA THR A 620 33.73 9.61 -13.54
C THR A 620 35.25 9.74 -13.58
N VAL A 621 35.94 8.83 -14.28
CA VAL A 621 37.39 8.89 -14.44
C VAL A 621 37.81 10.17 -15.16
N ILE A 622 37.12 10.53 -16.25
CA ILE A 622 37.36 11.79 -16.98
C ILE A 622 37.15 13.00 -16.05
N GLY A 623 36.09 13.02 -15.25
CA GLY A 623 35.81 14.08 -14.29
C GLY A 623 36.89 14.23 -13.22
N ILE A 624 37.39 13.12 -12.67
CA ILE A 624 38.49 13.12 -11.69
C ILE A 624 39.78 13.65 -12.33
N ILE A 625 40.11 13.21 -13.54
CA ILE A 625 41.27 13.72 -14.28
C ILE A 625 41.12 15.24 -14.50
N GLY A 626 39.93 15.70 -14.91
CA GLY A 626 39.62 17.11 -15.07
C GLY A 626 39.79 17.94 -13.78
N LEU A 627 39.32 17.42 -12.64
CA LEU A 627 39.48 18.05 -11.33
C LEU A 627 40.96 18.13 -10.89
N ILE A 628 41.74 17.08 -11.11
CA ILE A 628 43.16 17.07 -10.78
C ILE A 628 43.90 18.09 -11.65
N LEU A 629 43.65 18.10 -12.96
CA LEU A 629 44.27 19.05 -13.88
C LEU A 629 43.90 20.49 -13.54
N SER A 630 42.63 20.79 -13.23
CA SER A 630 42.21 22.15 -12.87
C SER A 630 42.83 22.61 -11.55
N SER A 631 42.94 21.73 -10.55
CA SER A 631 43.61 22.01 -9.28
C SER A 631 45.10 22.27 -9.46
N LEU A 632 45.79 21.50 -10.32
CA LEU A 632 47.21 21.71 -10.63
C LEU A 632 47.44 23.04 -11.35
N ILE A 633 46.58 23.37 -12.32
CA ILE A 633 46.61 24.65 -13.02
C ILE A 633 46.38 25.81 -12.03
N PHE A 634 45.33 25.75 -11.20
CA PHE A 634 45.01 26.76 -10.21
C PHE A 634 46.14 26.95 -9.19
N SER A 635 46.72 25.86 -8.70
CA SER A 635 47.87 25.90 -7.79
C SER A 635 49.10 26.52 -8.45
N GLY A 636 49.35 26.23 -9.73
CA GLY A 636 50.39 26.88 -10.53
C GLY A 636 50.19 28.38 -10.67
N PHE A 637 48.95 28.83 -10.93
CA PHE A 637 48.60 30.25 -10.96
C PHE A 637 48.82 30.95 -9.62
N VAL A 638 48.39 30.34 -8.51
CA VAL A 638 48.59 30.88 -7.15
C VAL A 638 50.08 30.95 -6.80
N LYS A 639 50.89 29.96 -7.23
CA LYS A 639 52.33 29.95 -6.99
C LYS A 639 53.07 31.02 -7.79
N ASN A 640 52.65 31.29 -9.04
CA ASN A 640 53.18 32.38 -9.85
C ASN A 640 52.82 33.77 -9.31
N GLN A 641 51.67 33.94 -8.64
CA GLN A 641 51.32 35.20 -7.96
C GLN A 641 52.12 35.44 -6.66
N LYS A 642 52.73 34.39 -6.07
CA LYS A 642 53.52 34.48 -4.84
C LYS A 642 55.02 34.64 -5.04
N GLN A 643 55.54 34.60 -6.27
CA GLN A 643 56.94 35.01 -6.50
C GLN A 643 57.04 36.54 -6.45
N PRO A 644 57.80 37.13 -5.52
CA PRO A 644 58.06 38.57 -5.55
C PRO A 644 58.88 38.86 -6.80
N ARG A 645 58.45 39.83 -7.61
CA ARG A 645 59.30 40.42 -8.66
C ARG A 645 60.60 40.88 -8.00
N ARG A 646 61.69 40.13 -8.16
CA ARG A 646 63.02 40.63 -7.83
C ARG A 646 63.32 41.75 -8.83
N HIS A 647 63.72 42.89 -8.27
CA HIS A 647 63.95 44.18 -8.92
C HIS A 647 64.78 44.11 -10.19
#